data_AF-A0A922YXC2-F1
#
_entry.id   AF-A0A922YXC2-F1
#
_cell.length_a   1.000
_cell.length_b   1.000
_cell.length_c   1.000
_cell.angle_alpha   90.00
_cell.angle_beta   90.00
_cell.angle_gamma   90.00
#
_symmetry.space_group_name_H-M   'P 1'
#
loop_
_entity.id
_entity.type
_entity.pdbx_description
1 polymer ?
#
loop_
_entity_poly.entity_id
_entity_poly.type
_entity_poly.pdbx_seq_one_letter_code
_entity_poly.pdbx_strand_id
1 'polypeptide(L)'
;MSLRHSRRLLLSVALILPVSLLLSTTAVRATTFELPPLDRIVSYSPKLPLQVFTADGVEIAQFGTERRVYVPLTQTPQQLKDAVLAVEDSRFYEHSGIDPKGMARAAVTMLTGGRKQGASTITQQLVRTMLLTRELSAERKAKEILLALRLEQVISKDRILEIYLNEIFLGQRAYGFAAAAQTYFGKPLDKLSLAETAMLAGMPQNPYYANPVANLDRAVKRQRVVLERMRSVGAIDDKQLATAKAEKLQLRTRGPRSVNAAHVAEMARRVVVDRFGTEAYSAGIKVTTSLQSADQRAAHDALQRGVVAHDRRGAWRGPEAFEALSGSGAELERAAAEALKDHRDDETLRVGIVLAASAKEVRVQLASGEQIQLQGEGLRWAQRGLAASAKAPLKLARGSVIRVVKNGKNWSISQWPEVEAALVAMDAKTGRVRALVGGFDFSRQPFNHVTQSWRQPGSAFKPLLYSAALEARVMPGTLIDDLPFTAPNGWSPVNSNGEFAGAITTRTALAKSSNLASVRMLQHVGTQRARDWTTRFGMDVERHPNDLTLALGTGSTTPLQMVQAYATFANGGWRVEPVVVEKITDAQGKVLFEAPPPDAQTEDNRVIPARNAYVTNSMLNDVVRSGTAARAQNLLKRSDIYGKTGTTNDVHDAWFAGHHP
;
A
#
# COMPACT_ATOMS: atom_id res chain seq x y z
N MET A 1 -26.82 13.04 72.32
CA MET A 1 -26.95 13.09 70.83
C MET A 1 -26.45 14.39 70.17
N SER A 2 -25.77 15.31 70.89
CA SER A 2 -25.41 16.64 70.34
C SER A 2 -24.01 16.76 69.68
N LEU A 3 -23.04 15.89 70.02
CA LEU A 3 -21.64 16.04 69.58
C LEU A 3 -21.28 15.40 68.22
N ARG A 4 -22.13 14.52 67.67
CA ARG A 4 -21.88 13.88 66.35
C ARG A 4 -22.38 14.70 65.17
N HIS A 5 -23.42 15.51 65.36
CA HIS A 5 -23.98 16.37 64.30
C HIS A 5 -23.11 17.61 64.05
N SER A 6 -22.59 18.21 65.12
CA SER A 6 -21.65 19.35 65.06
C SER A 6 -20.32 19.00 64.40
N ARG A 7 -19.76 17.80 64.63
CA ARG A 7 -18.54 17.34 63.92
C ARG A 7 -18.75 17.08 62.42
N ARG A 8 -19.92 16.55 62.01
CA ARG A 8 -20.25 16.36 60.58
C ARG A 8 -20.48 17.68 59.86
N LEU A 9 -21.08 18.67 60.53
CA LEU A 9 -21.28 20.01 60.00
C LEU A 9 -19.94 20.77 59.88
N LEU A 10 -19.07 20.68 60.89
CA LEU A 10 -17.73 21.30 60.87
C LEU A 10 -16.82 20.67 59.79
N LEU A 11 -16.88 19.35 59.57
CA LEU A 11 -16.13 18.68 58.51
C LEU A 11 -16.67 19.00 57.11
N SER A 12 -17.97 19.20 56.95
CA SER A 12 -18.55 19.62 55.67
C SER A 12 -18.27 21.10 55.38
N VAL A 13 -18.35 21.98 56.37
CA VAL A 13 -17.95 23.40 56.23
C VAL A 13 -16.45 23.54 56.00
N ALA A 14 -15.60 22.74 56.65
CA ALA A 14 -14.14 22.72 56.44
C ALA A 14 -13.70 22.12 55.10
N LEU A 15 -14.56 21.34 54.41
CA LEU A 15 -14.30 20.83 53.06
C LEU A 15 -14.91 21.75 51.98
N ILE A 16 -16.04 22.40 52.27
CA ILE A 16 -16.73 23.30 51.36
C ILE A 16 -16.00 24.65 51.28
N LEU A 17 -15.54 25.22 52.41
CA LEU A 17 -14.87 26.53 52.40
C LEU A 17 -13.62 26.56 51.50
N PRO A 18 -12.65 25.62 51.59
CA PRO A 18 -11.46 25.65 50.74
C PRO A 18 -11.79 25.38 49.28
N VAL A 19 -12.76 24.52 48.99
CA VAL A 19 -13.20 24.22 47.61
C VAL A 19 -13.93 25.42 47.01
N SER A 20 -14.78 26.10 47.77
CA SER A 20 -15.44 27.33 47.35
C SER A 20 -14.49 28.52 47.25
N LEU A 21 -13.47 28.61 48.12
CA LEU A 21 -12.42 29.64 48.04
C LEU A 21 -11.46 29.37 46.89
N LEU A 22 -11.13 28.11 46.59
CA LEU A 22 -10.39 27.72 45.38
C LEU A 22 -11.21 28.00 44.12
N LEU A 23 -12.51 27.72 44.12
CA LEU A 23 -13.40 28.02 42.98
C LEU A 23 -13.63 29.53 42.80
N SER A 24 -13.75 30.32 43.86
CA SER A 24 -13.97 31.77 43.79
C SER A 24 -12.69 32.55 43.49
N THR A 25 -11.54 32.18 44.08
CA THR A 25 -10.25 32.82 43.76
C THR A 25 -9.73 32.45 42.38
N THR A 26 -10.02 31.25 41.87
CA THR A 26 -9.72 30.88 40.48
C THR A 26 -10.67 31.53 39.48
N ALA A 27 -11.95 31.69 39.80
CA ALA A 27 -12.91 32.41 38.96
C ALA A 27 -12.62 33.92 38.87
N VAL A 28 -12.12 34.55 39.93
CA VAL A 28 -11.77 35.99 39.94
C VAL A 28 -10.41 36.27 39.30
N ARG A 29 -9.44 35.34 39.35
CA ARG A 29 -8.21 35.42 38.54
C ARG A 29 -8.41 34.99 37.08
N ALA A 30 -9.57 34.42 36.74
CA ALA A 30 -9.84 33.90 35.41
C ALA A 30 -10.23 34.96 34.38
N THR A 31 -10.68 36.14 34.82
CA THR A 31 -11.00 37.27 33.94
C THR A 31 -9.75 37.89 33.30
N THR A 32 -8.55 37.51 33.71
CA THR A 32 -7.26 37.95 33.14
C THR A 32 -6.58 36.93 32.21
N PHE A 33 -7.17 35.75 31.97
CA PHE A 33 -6.56 34.77 31.06
C PHE A 33 -7.08 34.93 29.63
N GLU A 34 -6.18 35.14 28.67
CA GLU A 34 -6.51 34.93 27.26
C GLU A 34 -6.88 33.47 27.03
N LEU A 35 -8.15 33.25 26.70
CA LEU A 35 -8.71 31.94 26.39
C LEU A 35 -8.71 31.76 24.87
N PRO A 36 -8.19 30.64 24.35
CA PRO A 36 -8.27 30.35 22.93
C PRO A 36 -9.74 30.26 22.49
N PRO A 37 -10.04 30.62 21.23
CA PRO A 37 -11.39 30.50 20.69
C PRO A 37 -11.84 29.03 20.65
N LEU A 38 -13.15 28.82 20.77
CA LEU A 38 -13.79 27.49 20.75
C LEU A 38 -14.12 27.00 19.34
N ASP A 39 -13.88 27.83 18.32
CA ASP A 39 -14.12 27.58 16.90
C ASP A 39 -13.63 26.19 16.47
N ARG A 40 -12.41 25.78 16.82
CA ARG A 40 -11.88 24.45 16.47
C ARG A 40 -12.75 23.27 16.92
N ILE A 41 -13.52 23.42 18.02
CA ILE A 41 -14.42 22.37 18.53
C ILE A 41 -15.85 22.60 18.01
N VAL A 42 -16.31 23.86 17.95
CA VAL A 42 -17.67 24.18 17.49
C VAL A 42 -17.82 23.87 16.00
N SER A 43 -16.88 24.30 15.16
CA SER A 43 -16.83 24.00 13.72
C SER A 43 -15.96 22.77 13.43
N TYR A 44 -16.02 21.77 14.30
CA TYR A 44 -15.18 20.57 14.20
C TYR A 44 -15.24 19.93 12.80
N SER A 45 -14.09 19.91 12.12
CA SER A 45 -13.86 19.18 10.89
C SER A 45 -12.63 18.27 11.09
N PRO A 46 -12.80 16.93 11.14
CA PRO A 46 -11.70 16.02 11.37
C PRO A 46 -10.68 16.09 10.23
N LYS A 47 -9.38 16.04 10.57
CA LYS A 47 -8.31 15.89 9.58
C LYS A 47 -8.33 14.48 9.01
N LEU A 48 -8.98 14.28 7.88
CA LEU A 48 -9.10 12.98 7.25
C LEU A 48 -7.91 12.76 6.29
N PRO A 49 -7.29 11.57 6.28
CA PRO A 49 -6.18 11.30 5.38
C PRO A 49 -6.66 11.25 3.93
N LEU A 50 -5.73 11.50 3.00
CA LEU A 50 -5.93 11.19 1.59
C LEU A 50 -6.05 9.66 1.42
N GLN A 51 -7.09 9.19 0.75
CA GLN A 51 -7.32 7.77 0.49
C GLN A 51 -7.27 7.48 -1.01
N VAL A 52 -6.69 6.34 -1.40
CA VAL A 52 -6.63 5.90 -2.79
C VAL A 52 -7.29 4.53 -2.93
N PHE A 53 -8.19 4.41 -3.91
CA PHE A 53 -9.01 3.22 -4.17
C PHE A 53 -8.80 2.73 -5.61
N THR A 54 -9.00 1.43 -5.82
CA THR A 54 -9.23 0.84 -7.15
C THR A 54 -10.60 1.24 -7.70
N ALA A 55 -10.84 0.99 -8.99
CA ALA A 55 -12.13 1.25 -9.65
C ALA A 55 -13.27 0.44 -9.02
N ASP A 56 -12.97 -0.77 -8.52
CA ASP A 56 -13.89 -1.65 -7.80
C ASP A 56 -13.95 -1.39 -6.28
N GLY A 57 -13.42 -0.25 -5.81
CA GLY A 57 -13.62 0.26 -4.44
C GLY A 57 -12.68 -0.29 -3.37
N VAL A 58 -11.61 -1.01 -3.74
CA VAL A 58 -10.63 -1.54 -2.78
C VAL A 58 -9.60 -0.45 -2.44
N GLU A 59 -9.44 -0.14 -1.15
CA GLU A 59 -8.42 0.80 -0.70
C GLU A 59 -7.01 0.23 -0.88
N ILE A 60 -6.14 0.96 -1.60
CA ILE A 60 -4.75 0.57 -1.85
C ILE A 60 -3.75 1.37 -1.01
N ALA A 61 -4.11 2.59 -0.58
CA ALA A 61 -3.26 3.43 0.26
C ALA A 61 -4.02 4.51 1.03
N GLN A 62 -3.40 4.96 2.12
CA GLN A 62 -3.78 6.15 2.87
C GLN A 62 -2.53 7.01 3.12
N PHE A 63 -2.65 8.32 2.93
CA PHE A 63 -1.59 9.31 3.16
C PHE A 63 -2.06 10.38 4.14
N GLY A 64 -1.35 10.50 5.26
CA GLY A 64 -1.64 11.46 6.32
C GLY A 64 -0.85 11.14 7.58
N THR A 65 -0.64 12.14 8.43
CA THR A 65 0.05 11.98 9.73
C THR A 65 -0.82 11.23 10.73
N GLU A 66 -2.14 11.28 10.55
CA GLU A 66 -3.15 10.78 11.47
C GLU A 66 -4.09 9.83 10.73
N ARG A 67 -4.32 8.64 11.29
CA ARG A 67 -5.35 7.72 10.82
C ARG A 67 -6.63 8.07 11.54
N ARG A 68 -7.61 8.58 10.79
CA ARG A 68 -8.93 8.94 11.27
C ARG A 68 -9.99 8.29 10.41
N VAL A 69 -11.05 7.81 11.07
CA VAL A 69 -12.29 7.36 10.45
C VAL A 69 -13.40 8.05 11.22
N TYR A 70 -14.11 8.95 10.55
CA TYR A 70 -15.22 9.66 11.19
C TYR A 70 -16.45 8.75 11.25
N VAL A 71 -17.01 8.58 12.46
CA VAL A 71 -18.27 7.86 12.69
C VAL A 71 -19.20 8.77 13.48
N PRO A 72 -20.38 9.11 12.95
CA PRO A 72 -21.40 9.85 13.69
C PRO A 72 -21.81 9.12 14.97
N LEU A 73 -22.23 9.86 16.02
CA LEU A 73 -22.63 9.26 17.30
C LEU A 73 -23.83 8.31 17.13
N THR A 74 -24.71 8.59 16.17
CA THR A 74 -25.86 7.76 15.81
C THR A 74 -25.47 6.38 15.27
N GLN A 75 -24.30 6.28 14.63
CA GLN A 75 -23.74 5.01 14.12
C GLN A 75 -22.75 4.36 15.09
N THR A 76 -22.45 5.02 16.21
CA THR A 76 -21.56 4.49 17.23
C THR A 76 -22.29 3.44 18.09
N PRO A 77 -21.75 2.22 18.24
CA PRO A 77 -22.38 1.18 19.07
C PRO A 77 -22.56 1.61 20.52
N GLN A 78 -23.71 1.27 21.11
CA GLN A 78 -24.01 1.62 22.51
C GLN A 78 -22.98 1.06 23.49
N GLN A 79 -22.54 -0.17 23.27
CA GLN A 79 -21.50 -0.82 24.07
C GLN A 79 -20.21 0.00 24.17
N LEU A 80 -19.82 0.70 23.08
CA LEU A 80 -18.64 1.57 23.10
C LEU A 80 -18.89 2.83 23.92
N LYS A 81 -20.05 3.46 23.75
CA LYS A 81 -20.46 4.63 24.53
C LYS A 81 -20.42 4.28 26.02
N ASP A 82 -21.02 3.17 26.40
CA ASP A 82 -21.08 2.72 27.80
C ASP A 82 -19.70 2.40 28.37
N ALA A 83 -18.82 1.75 27.58
CA ALA A 83 -17.46 1.44 28.01
C ALA A 83 -16.62 2.70 28.28
N VAL A 84 -16.70 3.69 27.38
CA VAL A 84 -15.97 4.95 27.50
C VAL A 84 -16.53 5.78 28.67
N LEU A 85 -17.85 5.89 28.79
CA LEU A 85 -18.48 6.60 29.90
C LEU A 85 -18.16 5.93 31.24
N ALA A 86 -18.20 4.60 31.34
CA ALA A 86 -17.93 3.89 32.58
C ALA A 86 -16.50 4.12 33.11
N VAL A 87 -15.51 4.27 32.23
CA VAL A 87 -14.10 4.45 32.62
C VAL A 87 -13.66 5.90 32.71
N GLU A 88 -14.10 6.77 31.80
CA GLU A 88 -13.65 8.16 31.73
C GLU A 88 -14.55 9.11 32.53
N ASP A 89 -15.89 8.96 32.42
CA ASP A 89 -16.85 9.92 33.01
C ASP A 89 -18.26 9.33 33.15
N SER A 90 -18.51 8.59 34.24
CA SER A 90 -19.76 7.84 34.42
C SER A 90 -21.00 8.71 34.64
N ARG A 91 -20.81 10.02 34.84
CA ARG A 91 -21.86 11.01 35.05
C ARG A 91 -21.84 12.10 34.00
N PHE A 92 -21.27 11.80 32.83
CA PHE A 92 -21.09 12.75 31.75
C PHE A 92 -22.35 13.54 31.43
N TYR A 93 -23.53 12.93 31.43
CA TYR A 93 -24.81 13.60 31.15
C TYR A 93 -25.44 14.32 32.34
N GLU A 94 -24.93 14.14 33.57
CA GLU A 94 -25.50 14.73 34.79
C GLU A 94 -24.84 16.06 35.17
N HIS A 95 -23.63 16.33 34.68
CA HIS A 95 -22.86 17.52 35.04
C HIS A 95 -22.70 18.50 33.88
N SER A 96 -22.27 19.73 34.18
CA SER A 96 -22.02 20.77 33.19
C SER A 96 -20.54 21.10 33.12
N GLY A 97 -19.78 20.41 32.28
CA GLY A 97 -18.34 20.62 32.01
C GLY A 97 -17.40 20.06 33.05
N ILE A 98 -17.72 20.18 34.34
CA ILE A 98 -16.93 19.66 35.46
C ILE A 98 -17.78 18.78 36.37
N ASP A 99 -17.16 17.81 37.04
CA ASP A 99 -17.82 16.95 38.03
C ASP A 99 -17.37 17.29 39.46
N PRO A 100 -18.07 18.17 40.20
CA PRO A 100 -17.68 18.56 41.55
C PRO A 100 -17.64 17.38 42.53
N LYS A 101 -18.60 16.45 42.40
CA LYS A 101 -18.64 15.24 43.23
C LYS A 101 -17.48 14.30 42.91
N GLY A 102 -17.03 14.24 41.66
CA GLY A 102 -15.88 13.45 41.20
C GLY A 102 -14.57 14.05 41.70
N MET A 103 -14.43 15.38 41.59
CA MET A 103 -13.28 16.12 42.11
C MET A 103 -13.14 16.00 43.63
N ALA A 104 -14.23 16.12 44.39
CA ALA A 104 -14.23 15.93 45.84
C ALA A 104 -13.79 14.50 46.22
N ARG A 105 -14.28 13.47 45.50
CA ARG A 105 -13.89 12.07 45.71
C ARG A 105 -12.41 11.84 45.43
N ALA A 106 -11.89 12.43 44.36
CA ALA A 106 -10.48 12.34 43.99
C ALA A 106 -9.58 13.02 45.03
N ALA A 107 -9.97 14.19 45.54
CA ALA A 107 -9.26 14.91 46.59
C ALA A 107 -9.18 14.09 47.89
N VAL A 108 -10.29 13.49 48.33
CA VAL A 108 -10.31 12.59 49.50
C VAL A 108 -9.39 11.39 49.28
N THR A 109 -9.45 10.75 48.10
CA THR A 109 -8.62 9.58 47.78
C THR A 109 -7.12 9.92 47.76
N MET A 110 -6.76 11.12 47.31
CA MET A 110 -5.38 11.62 47.30
C MET A 110 -4.86 11.89 48.71
N LEU A 111 -5.70 12.37 49.63
CA LEU A 111 -5.37 12.58 51.05
C LEU A 111 -5.28 11.27 51.84
N THR A 112 -6.08 10.27 51.50
CA THR A 112 -6.11 8.96 52.20
C THR A 112 -5.15 7.92 51.62
N GLY A 113 -4.26 8.30 50.69
CA GLY A 113 -3.28 7.39 50.07
C GLY A 113 -3.85 6.32 49.15
N GLY A 114 -5.09 6.47 48.68
CA GLY A 114 -5.75 5.52 47.79
C GLY A 114 -5.29 5.61 46.33
N ARG A 115 -5.71 4.65 45.49
CA ARG A 115 -5.42 4.65 44.04
C ARG A 115 -5.89 5.97 43.40
N LYS A 116 -4.98 6.71 42.76
CA LYS A 116 -5.27 7.95 41.99
C LYS A 116 -6.34 7.67 40.91
N GLN A 117 -7.54 8.20 41.09
CA GLN A 117 -8.59 8.22 40.06
C GLN A 117 -8.51 9.54 39.28
N GLY A 118 -8.80 9.49 37.97
CA GLY A 118 -8.84 10.68 37.13
C GLY A 118 -10.00 11.59 37.53
N ALA A 119 -9.71 12.88 37.78
CA ALA A 119 -10.72 13.88 38.15
C ALA A 119 -11.19 14.73 36.96
N SER A 120 -10.81 14.38 35.72
CA SER A 120 -11.10 15.20 34.53
C SER A 120 -12.23 14.59 33.70
N THR A 121 -13.28 15.36 33.43
CA THR A 121 -14.43 14.98 32.60
C THR A 121 -14.06 14.80 31.14
N ILE A 122 -14.90 14.15 30.34
CA ILE A 122 -14.68 14.01 28.88
C ILE A 122 -14.54 15.39 28.22
N THR A 123 -15.36 16.36 28.59
CA THR A 123 -15.31 17.74 28.08
C THR A 123 -13.98 18.42 28.39
N GLN A 124 -13.48 18.24 29.62
CA GLN A 124 -12.17 18.74 30.02
C GLN A 124 -11.03 18.08 29.21
N GLN A 125 -11.11 16.76 28.99
CA GLN A 125 -10.13 16.04 28.18
C GLN A 125 -10.14 16.49 26.72
N LEU A 126 -11.31 16.75 26.15
CA LEU A 126 -11.47 17.23 24.78
C LEU A 126 -10.82 18.61 24.59
N VAL A 127 -11.18 19.57 25.45
CA VAL A 127 -10.60 20.93 25.47
C VAL A 127 -9.08 20.88 25.62
N ARG A 128 -8.60 20.08 26.57
CA ARG A 128 -7.16 19.89 26.81
C ARG A 128 -6.44 19.37 25.57
N THR A 129 -7.08 18.49 24.81
CA THR A 129 -6.49 17.85 23.64
C THR A 129 -6.48 18.78 22.42
N MET A 130 -7.53 19.59 22.24
CA MET A 130 -7.71 20.38 21.01
C MET A 130 -7.26 21.84 21.11
N LEU A 131 -7.29 22.46 22.30
CA LEU A 131 -7.11 23.91 22.46
C LEU A 131 -5.91 24.31 23.32
N LEU A 132 -5.41 23.42 24.18
CA LEU A 132 -4.37 23.75 25.16
C LEU A 132 -3.04 23.06 24.85
N THR A 133 -1.94 23.68 25.30
CA THR A 133 -0.60 23.09 25.22
C THR A 133 -0.42 21.98 26.26
N ARG A 134 0.62 21.14 26.07
CA ARG A 134 0.86 19.94 26.91
C ARG A 134 1.50 20.24 28.28
N GLU A 135 1.82 21.50 28.59
CA GLU A 135 2.52 21.87 29.82
C GLU A 135 1.66 21.73 31.07
N LEU A 136 2.18 21.06 32.10
CA LEU A 136 1.47 20.84 33.35
C LEU A 136 1.56 22.09 34.25
N SER A 137 0.66 23.06 34.05
CA SER A 137 0.53 24.22 34.94
C SER A 137 -0.86 24.33 35.60
N ALA A 138 -0.92 24.96 36.77
CA ALA A 138 -2.17 25.27 37.46
C ALA A 138 -3.05 26.22 36.62
N GLU A 139 -2.42 27.16 35.92
CA GLU A 139 -3.08 28.05 34.96
C GLU A 139 -3.77 27.26 33.85
N ARG A 140 -3.06 26.31 33.20
CA ARG A 140 -3.67 25.47 32.17
C ARG A 140 -4.88 24.71 32.70
N LYS A 141 -4.82 24.20 33.95
CA LYS A 141 -5.96 23.50 34.54
C LYS A 141 -7.16 24.42 34.79
N ALA A 142 -6.93 25.67 35.18
CA ALA A 142 -7.99 26.69 35.28
C ALA A 142 -8.59 27.01 33.89
N LYS A 143 -7.74 27.20 32.87
CA LYS A 143 -8.18 27.39 31.47
C LYS A 143 -9.02 26.20 30.97
N GLU A 144 -8.61 24.96 31.27
CA GLU A 144 -9.34 23.73 30.94
C GLU A 144 -10.74 23.69 31.56
N ILE A 145 -10.88 24.08 32.84
CA ILE A 145 -12.18 24.14 33.54
C ILE A 145 -13.11 25.18 32.89
N LEU A 146 -12.61 26.39 32.64
CA LEU A 146 -13.40 27.49 32.08
C LEU A 146 -13.84 27.20 30.65
N LEU A 147 -12.93 26.69 29.82
CA LEU A 147 -13.23 26.31 28.44
C LEU A 147 -14.22 25.15 28.41
N ALA A 148 -14.11 24.16 29.31
CA ALA A 148 -15.09 23.07 29.39
C ALA A 148 -16.48 23.58 29.75
N LEU A 149 -16.60 24.49 30.74
CA LEU A 149 -17.87 25.12 31.12
C LEU A 149 -18.48 25.92 29.97
N ARG A 150 -17.68 26.72 29.27
CA ARG A 150 -18.14 27.50 28.10
C ARG A 150 -18.53 26.59 26.93
N LEU A 151 -17.79 25.52 26.69
CA LEU A 151 -18.05 24.61 25.57
C LEU A 151 -19.44 23.97 25.67
N GLU A 152 -19.84 23.50 26.86
CA GLU A 152 -21.15 22.86 27.05
C GLU A 152 -22.35 23.83 26.98
N GLN A 153 -22.10 25.15 27.00
CA GLN A 153 -23.14 26.15 26.75
C GLN A 153 -23.41 26.32 25.26
N VAL A 154 -22.47 25.94 24.39
CA VAL A 154 -22.52 26.22 22.95
C VAL A 154 -22.75 24.94 22.13
N ILE A 155 -22.33 23.77 22.62
CA ILE A 155 -22.54 22.48 21.96
C ILE A 155 -23.14 21.45 22.92
N SER A 156 -23.97 20.54 22.39
CA SER A 156 -24.64 19.49 23.17
C SER A 156 -23.67 18.42 23.69
N LYS A 157 -24.06 17.71 24.75
CA LYS A 157 -23.34 16.55 25.30
C LYS A 157 -23.07 15.48 24.24
N ASP A 158 -24.07 15.19 23.41
CA ASP A 158 -23.94 14.25 22.30
C ASP A 158 -22.86 14.69 21.32
N ARG A 159 -22.84 15.98 20.94
CA ARG A 159 -21.82 16.49 20.04
C ARG A 159 -20.43 16.44 20.68
N ILE A 160 -20.29 16.74 21.97
CA ILE A 160 -19.03 16.62 22.70
C ILE A 160 -18.54 15.18 22.69
N LEU A 161 -19.42 14.22 23.00
CA LEU A 161 -19.06 12.80 23.00
C LEU A 161 -18.68 12.34 21.60
N GLU A 162 -19.41 12.75 20.56
CA GLU A 162 -19.08 12.45 19.17
C GLU A 162 -17.68 12.92 18.78
N ILE A 163 -17.35 14.18 19.07
CA ILE A 163 -16.03 14.74 18.77
C ILE A 163 -14.97 13.98 19.56
N TYR A 164 -15.19 13.74 20.86
CA TYR A 164 -14.25 13.01 21.69
C TYR A 164 -13.94 11.60 21.15
N LEU A 165 -14.98 10.85 20.75
CA LEU A 165 -14.83 9.51 20.21
C LEU A 165 -14.11 9.47 18.86
N ASN A 166 -14.14 10.56 18.09
CA ASN A 166 -13.46 10.69 16.79
C ASN A 166 -12.07 11.34 16.89
N GLU A 167 -11.77 12.07 17.97
CA GLU A 167 -10.54 12.87 18.10
C GLU A 167 -9.47 12.19 18.96
N ILE A 168 -9.87 11.42 19.98
CA ILE A 168 -8.93 10.94 21.00
C ILE A 168 -7.83 10.07 20.40
N PHE A 169 -6.57 10.34 20.75
CA PHE A 169 -5.43 9.54 20.30
C PHE A 169 -5.38 8.21 21.07
N LEU A 170 -5.33 7.09 20.33
CA LEU A 170 -5.38 5.74 20.89
C LEU A 170 -4.13 4.91 20.56
N GLY A 171 -3.04 5.55 20.09
CA GLY A 171 -1.79 4.88 19.73
C GLY A 171 -1.76 4.42 18.27
N GLN A 172 -0.59 3.97 17.78
CA GLN A 172 -0.41 3.48 16.39
C GLN A 172 -0.90 4.46 15.28
N ARG A 173 -0.76 5.77 15.53
CA ARG A 173 -1.30 6.87 14.69
C ARG A 173 -2.83 6.85 14.54
N ALA A 174 -3.57 6.06 15.32
CA ALA A 174 -5.02 6.02 15.32
C ALA A 174 -5.59 7.15 16.22
N TYR A 175 -6.40 8.00 15.61
CA TYR A 175 -7.16 9.06 16.25
C TYR A 175 -8.65 8.74 16.07
N GLY A 176 -9.34 8.60 17.19
CA GLY A 176 -10.71 8.11 17.28
C GLY A 176 -10.83 6.58 17.32
N PHE A 177 -11.94 6.12 17.92
CA PHE A 177 -12.17 4.71 18.19
C PHE A 177 -12.34 3.85 16.93
N ALA A 178 -12.95 4.39 15.88
CA ALA A 178 -13.11 3.67 14.61
C ALA A 178 -11.77 3.38 13.94
N ALA A 179 -10.86 4.36 13.93
CA ALA A 179 -9.50 4.16 13.42
C ALA A 179 -8.72 3.14 14.28
N ALA A 180 -8.91 3.17 15.60
CA ALA A 180 -8.27 2.23 16.51
C ALA A 180 -8.80 0.80 16.33
N ALA A 181 -10.11 0.61 16.16
CA ALA A 181 -10.73 -0.68 15.88
C ALA A 181 -10.16 -1.31 14.60
N GLN A 182 -10.04 -0.53 13.54
CA GLN A 182 -9.43 -0.99 12.29
C GLN A 182 -7.92 -1.27 12.44
N THR A 183 -7.22 -0.48 13.25
CA THR A 183 -5.78 -0.61 13.48
C THR A 183 -5.42 -1.83 14.32
N TYR A 184 -6.14 -2.08 15.40
CA TYR A 184 -5.83 -3.13 16.37
C TYR A 184 -6.54 -4.46 16.09
N PHE A 185 -7.75 -4.44 15.52
CA PHE A 185 -8.58 -5.64 15.30
C PHE A 185 -9.00 -5.84 13.85
N GLY A 186 -8.87 -4.82 12.99
CA GLY A 186 -9.28 -4.90 11.58
C GLY A 186 -10.80 -5.01 11.40
N LYS A 187 -11.56 -4.50 12.37
CA LYS A 187 -13.02 -4.60 12.43
C LYS A 187 -13.64 -3.19 12.48
N PRO A 188 -14.82 -2.99 11.88
CA PRO A 188 -15.64 -1.83 12.17
C PRO A 188 -16.18 -1.88 13.61
N LEU A 189 -16.60 -0.73 14.15
CA LEU A 189 -16.98 -0.60 15.56
C LEU A 189 -18.11 -1.57 15.99
N ASP A 190 -19.09 -1.78 15.11
CA ASP A 190 -20.26 -2.64 15.34
C ASP A 190 -19.94 -4.14 15.40
N LYS A 191 -18.72 -4.54 15.01
CA LYS A 191 -18.25 -5.92 15.03
C LYS A 191 -17.28 -6.21 16.18
N LEU A 192 -17.00 -5.25 17.04
CA LEU A 192 -16.13 -5.45 18.20
C LEU A 192 -16.83 -6.25 19.30
N SER A 193 -16.10 -7.20 19.89
CA SER A 193 -16.56 -7.86 21.12
C SER A 193 -16.52 -6.90 22.31
N LEU A 194 -17.17 -7.30 23.42
CA LEU A 194 -17.09 -6.57 24.69
C LEU A 194 -15.64 -6.46 25.19
N ALA A 195 -14.86 -7.53 25.04
CA ALA A 195 -13.46 -7.56 25.44
C ALA A 195 -12.62 -6.60 24.59
N GLU A 196 -12.82 -6.57 23.28
CA GLU A 196 -12.14 -5.67 22.34
C GLU A 196 -12.55 -4.20 22.59
N THR A 197 -13.83 -3.95 22.84
CA THR A 197 -14.36 -2.62 23.17
C THR A 197 -13.75 -2.09 24.47
N ALA A 198 -13.71 -2.90 25.52
CA ALA A 198 -13.09 -2.55 26.79
C ALA A 198 -11.57 -2.31 26.66
N MET A 199 -10.90 -3.03 25.73
CA MET A 199 -9.50 -2.80 25.43
C MET A 199 -9.28 -1.40 24.85
N LEU A 200 -10.06 -1.02 23.83
CA LEU A 200 -9.97 0.32 23.24
C LEU A 200 -10.34 1.42 24.24
N ALA A 201 -11.44 1.24 24.99
CA ALA A 201 -11.90 2.21 25.99
C ALA A 201 -10.90 2.42 27.14
N GLY A 202 -9.98 1.47 27.36
CA GLY A 202 -8.93 1.58 28.35
C GLY A 202 -7.75 2.45 27.94
N MET A 203 -7.62 2.80 26.65
CA MET A 203 -6.45 3.48 26.08
C MET A 203 -6.36 4.99 26.31
N PRO A 204 -7.44 5.80 26.29
CA PRO A 204 -7.37 7.27 26.36
C PRO A 204 -6.49 7.81 27.50
N GLN A 205 -6.57 7.21 28.69
CA GLN A 205 -5.79 7.65 29.86
C GLN A 205 -4.27 7.57 29.63
N ASN A 206 -3.78 6.51 28.95
CA ASN A 206 -2.37 6.36 28.59
C ASN A 206 -2.22 5.43 27.38
N PRO A 207 -2.30 5.98 26.16
CA PRO A 207 -2.29 5.20 24.92
C PRO A 207 -0.98 4.47 24.66
N TYR A 208 0.12 4.89 25.30
CA TYR A 208 1.42 4.22 25.19
C TYR A 208 1.54 3.04 26.16
N TYR A 209 1.07 3.21 27.40
CA TYR A 209 1.10 2.16 28.42
C TYR A 209 0.09 1.04 28.13
N ALA A 210 -1.11 1.40 27.66
CA ALA A 210 -2.20 0.47 27.37
C ALA A 210 -2.19 -0.05 25.92
N ASN A 211 -1.09 0.14 25.18
CA ASN A 211 -1.00 -0.27 23.78
C ASN A 211 -0.83 -1.80 23.67
N PRO A 212 -1.80 -2.54 23.10
CA PRO A 212 -1.75 -4.00 23.05
C PRO A 212 -0.70 -4.54 22.09
N VAL A 213 -0.26 -3.73 21.11
CA VAL A 213 0.84 -4.08 20.19
C VAL A 213 2.19 -3.94 20.88
N ALA A 214 2.35 -2.96 21.78
CA ALA A 214 3.61 -2.76 22.50
C ALA A 214 3.75 -3.69 23.70
N ASN A 215 2.67 -3.92 24.46
CA ASN A 215 2.65 -4.82 25.59
C ASN A 215 1.24 -5.33 25.90
N LEU A 216 0.93 -6.55 25.46
CA LEU A 216 -0.40 -7.14 25.62
C LEU A 216 -0.78 -7.33 27.09
N ASP A 217 0.14 -7.78 27.96
CA ASP A 217 -0.17 -8.04 29.36
C ASP A 217 -0.62 -6.79 30.13
N ARG A 218 0.05 -5.65 29.89
CA ARG A 218 -0.33 -4.35 30.47
C ARG A 218 -1.69 -3.88 29.93
N ALA A 219 -1.90 -4.05 28.62
CA ALA A 219 -3.15 -3.69 27.98
C ALA A 219 -4.32 -4.52 28.53
N VAL A 220 -4.15 -5.84 28.72
CA VAL A 220 -5.15 -6.74 29.33
C VAL A 220 -5.44 -6.36 30.78
N LYS A 221 -4.43 -6.02 31.58
CA LYS A 221 -4.65 -5.51 32.95
C LYS A 221 -5.51 -4.25 32.94
N ARG A 222 -5.28 -3.33 32.00
CA ARG A 222 -6.08 -2.11 31.85
C ARG A 222 -7.50 -2.42 31.36
N GLN A 223 -7.65 -3.28 30.37
CA GLN A 223 -8.94 -3.75 29.86
C GLN A 223 -9.81 -4.35 30.99
N ARG A 224 -9.23 -5.17 31.88
CA ARG A 224 -9.96 -5.74 33.02
C ARG A 224 -10.48 -4.66 33.98
N VAL A 225 -9.74 -3.57 34.19
CA VAL A 225 -10.22 -2.44 34.99
C VAL A 225 -11.44 -1.78 34.34
N VAL A 226 -11.45 -1.66 33.01
CA VAL A 226 -12.61 -1.13 32.26
C VAL A 226 -13.82 -2.04 32.45
N LEU A 227 -13.66 -3.35 32.27
CA LEU A 227 -14.75 -4.33 32.45
C LEU A 227 -15.34 -4.28 33.87
N GLU A 228 -14.49 -4.23 34.90
CA GLU A 228 -14.95 -4.07 36.30
C GLU A 228 -15.72 -2.75 36.50
N ARG A 229 -15.28 -1.66 35.86
CA ARG A 229 -15.99 -0.38 35.91
C ARG A 229 -17.35 -0.45 35.25
N MET A 230 -17.44 -1.03 34.05
CA MET A 230 -18.70 -1.24 33.34
C MET A 230 -19.69 -2.04 34.19
N ARG A 231 -19.23 -3.10 34.87
CA ARG A 231 -20.05 -3.86 35.80
C ARG A 231 -20.51 -3.02 37.00
N SER A 232 -19.61 -2.21 37.58
CA SER A 232 -19.93 -1.38 38.75
C SER A 232 -20.98 -0.29 38.49
N VAL A 233 -21.11 0.16 37.24
CA VAL A 233 -22.13 1.15 36.82
C VAL A 233 -23.36 0.49 36.18
N GLY A 234 -23.43 -0.84 36.16
CA GLY A 234 -24.56 -1.60 35.62
C GLY A 234 -24.63 -1.68 34.09
N ALA A 235 -23.56 -1.33 33.38
CA ALA A 235 -23.51 -1.41 31.91
C ALA A 235 -23.38 -2.86 31.40
N ILE A 236 -22.86 -3.78 32.23
CA ILE A 236 -22.76 -5.21 31.94
C ILE A 236 -23.10 -6.03 33.19
N ASP A 237 -23.56 -7.26 32.98
CA ASP A 237 -23.80 -8.23 34.06
C ASP A 237 -22.56 -9.09 34.38
N ASP A 238 -22.65 -9.90 35.44
CA ASP A 238 -21.55 -10.76 35.89
C ASP A 238 -21.20 -11.88 34.88
N LYS A 239 -22.18 -12.30 34.06
CA LYS A 239 -21.97 -13.32 33.02
C LYS A 239 -21.15 -12.74 31.86
N GLN A 240 -21.54 -11.57 31.37
CA GLN A 240 -20.83 -10.80 30.35
C GLN A 240 -19.40 -10.46 30.80
N LEU A 241 -19.23 -10.06 32.07
CA LEU A 241 -17.92 -9.82 32.67
C LEU A 241 -17.03 -11.07 32.63
N ALA A 242 -17.57 -12.23 33.02
CA ALA A 242 -16.84 -13.49 32.99
C ALA A 242 -16.45 -13.90 31.56
N THR A 243 -17.39 -13.80 30.61
CA THR A 243 -17.14 -14.10 29.19
C THR A 243 -16.06 -13.18 28.60
N ALA A 244 -16.15 -11.86 28.81
CA ALA A 244 -15.18 -10.91 28.27
C ALA A 244 -13.78 -11.06 28.88
N LYS A 245 -13.67 -11.49 30.15
CA LYS A 245 -12.38 -11.79 30.79
C LYS A 245 -11.72 -13.07 30.26
N ALA A 246 -12.53 -14.05 29.84
CA ALA A 246 -12.06 -15.33 29.32
C ALA A 246 -11.70 -15.26 27.82
N GLU A 247 -12.18 -14.25 27.10
CA GLU A 247 -11.92 -14.07 25.68
C GLU A 247 -10.42 -13.87 25.39
N LYS A 248 -9.87 -14.71 24.51
CA LYS A 248 -8.50 -14.55 24.00
C LYS A 248 -8.51 -13.56 22.85
N LEU A 249 -8.06 -12.33 23.14
CA LEU A 249 -7.99 -11.25 22.15
C LEU A 249 -7.04 -11.62 21.00
N GLN A 250 -7.54 -11.53 19.77
CA GLN A 250 -6.75 -11.68 18.56
C GLN A 250 -6.45 -10.29 17.98
N LEU A 251 -5.21 -9.84 18.15
CA LEU A 251 -4.77 -8.61 17.51
C LEU A 251 -4.59 -8.84 16.02
N ARG A 252 -4.92 -7.82 15.24
CA ARG A 252 -4.62 -7.76 13.81
C ARG A 252 -3.11 -7.88 13.62
N THR A 253 -2.66 -9.01 13.10
CA THR A 253 -1.38 -9.10 12.42
C THR A 253 -1.48 -8.25 11.15
N ARG A 254 -0.39 -7.58 10.75
CA ARG A 254 -0.32 -6.90 9.45
C ARG A 254 -0.52 -7.96 8.36
N GLY A 255 -1.78 -8.18 7.99
CA GLY A 255 -2.14 -9.05 6.88
C GLY A 255 -1.67 -8.43 5.58
N PRO A 256 -1.48 -9.24 4.54
CA PRO A 256 -1.07 -8.74 3.24
C PRO A 256 -2.04 -7.67 2.75
N ARG A 257 -1.53 -6.63 2.09
CA ARG A 257 -2.42 -5.68 1.41
C ARG A 257 -3.28 -6.51 0.46
N SER A 258 -4.60 -6.31 0.46
CA SER A 258 -5.49 -7.06 -0.45
C SER A 258 -5.17 -6.82 -1.92
N VAL A 259 -4.47 -5.71 -2.22
CA VAL A 259 -3.95 -5.32 -3.53
C VAL A 259 -2.60 -4.60 -3.35
N ASN A 260 -1.53 -5.13 -3.95
CA ASN A 260 -0.23 -4.47 -3.99
C ASN A 260 -0.16 -3.51 -5.19
N ALA A 261 -0.34 -2.20 -4.92
CA ALA A 261 -0.38 -1.14 -5.94
C ALA A 261 0.36 0.13 -5.51
N ALA A 262 1.47 -0.01 -4.79
CA ALA A 262 2.17 1.13 -4.18
C ALA A 262 2.68 2.17 -5.20
N HIS A 263 3.16 1.74 -6.37
CA HIS A 263 3.52 2.67 -7.46
C HIS A 263 2.34 3.52 -7.93
N VAL A 264 1.15 2.93 -8.07
CA VAL A 264 -0.06 3.66 -8.47
C VAL A 264 -0.57 4.56 -7.35
N ALA A 265 -0.50 4.10 -6.10
CA ALA A 265 -0.83 4.92 -4.95
C ALA A 265 0.06 6.19 -4.89
N GLU A 266 1.35 6.06 -5.18
CA GLU A 266 2.28 7.20 -5.26
C GLU A 266 1.96 8.12 -6.44
N MET A 267 1.61 7.57 -7.61
CA MET A 267 1.14 8.35 -8.75
C MET A 267 -0.12 9.17 -8.40
N ALA A 268 -1.12 8.53 -7.78
CA ALA A 268 -2.34 9.19 -7.32
C ALA A 268 -2.05 10.28 -6.27
N ARG A 269 -1.16 10.00 -5.31
CA ARG A 269 -0.72 10.98 -4.31
C ARG A 269 -0.12 12.20 -4.97
N ARG A 270 0.78 12.02 -5.94
CA ARG A 270 1.41 13.12 -6.69
C ARG A 270 0.38 13.96 -7.42
N VAL A 271 -0.53 13.34 -8.18
CA VAL A 271 -1.61 14.06 -8.90
C VAL A 271 -2.43 14.94 -7.96
N VAL A 272 -2.79 14.43 -6.78
CA VAL A 272 -3.54 15.20 -5.78
C VAL A 272 -2.70 16.34 -5.21
N VAL A 273 -1.47 16.06 -4.77
CA VAL A 273 -0.62 17.07 -4.13
C VAL A 273 -0.21 18.17 -5.11
N ASP A 274 0.05 17.82 -6.37
CA ASP A 274 0.38 18.78 -7.41
C ASP A 274 -0.80 19.74 -7.70
N ARG A 275 -2.04 19.29 -7.47
CA ARG A 275 -3.26 20.07 -7.74
C ARG A 275 -3.83 20.81 -6.52
N PHE A 276 -3.68 20.25 -5.33
CA PHE A 276 -4.31 20.75 -4.09
C PHE A 276 -3.31 21.07 -2.97
N GLY A 277 -2.02 20.90 -3.20
CA GLY A 277 -0.97 21.14 -2.20
C GLY A 277 -0.95 20.09 -1.08
N THR A 278 -0.20 20.40 -0.01
CA THR A 278 -0.02 19.49 1.14
C THR A 278 -1.25 19.39 2.05
N GLU A 279 -2.19 20.33 1.95
CA GLU A 279 -3.46 20.30 2.71
C GLU A 279 -4.29 19.05 2.38
N ALA A 280 -4.12 18.50 1.17
CA ALA A 280 -4.73 17.26 0.72
C ALA A 280 -4.55 16.08 1.69
N TYR A 281 -3.45 16.04 2.45
CA TYR A 281 -3.19 14.99 3.44
C TYR A 281 -4.10 15.05 4.68
N SER A 282 -4.87 16.14 4.82
CA SER A 282 -5.81 16.36 5.92
C SER A 282 -7.22 16.73 5.48
N ALA A 283 -7.46 16.86 4.17
CA ALA A 283 -8.74 17.29 3.61
C ALA A 283 -9.72 16.13 3.36
N GLY A 284 -9.34 14.88 3.64
CA GLY A 284 -10.17 13.70 3.38
C GLY A 284 -10.43 13.42 1.91
N ILE A 285 -9.51 13.85 1.04
CA ILE A 285 -9.61 13.61 -0.39
C ILE A 285 -9.62 12.11 -0.66
N LYS A 286 -10.52 11.66 -1.53
CA LYS A 286 -10.60 10.28 -1.99
C LYS A 286 -10.31 10.23 -3.48
N VAL A 287 -9.36 9.39 -3.87
CA VAL A 287 -8.98 9.15 -5.26
C VAL A 287 -9.44 7.78 -5.68
N THR A 288 -10.24 7.70 -6.73
CA THR A 288 -10.56 6.46 -7.43
C THR A 288 -9.65 6.36 -8.65
N THR A 289 -8.90 5.26 -8.73
CA THR A 289 -8.04 4.93 -9.86
C THR A 289 -8.78 4.07 -10.89
N SER A 290 -8.20 3.89 -12.07
CA SER A 290 -8.71 2.99 -13.11
C SER A 290 -8.38 1.52 -12.85
N LEU A 291 -7.58 1.20 -11.82
CA LEU A 291 -7.12 -0.15 -11.55
C LEU A 291 -8.29 -1.08 -11.24
N GLN A 292 -8.22 -2.30 -11.74
CA GLN A 292 -9.10 -3.40 -11.33
C GLN A 292 -8.35 -4.26 -10.32
N SER A 293 -8.91 -4.47 -9.13
CA SER A 293 -8.18 -5.16 -8.05
C SER A 293 -7.73 -6.57 -8.45
N ALA A 294 -8.53 -7.30 -9.24
CA ALA A 294 -8.21 -8.63 -9.73
C ALA A 294 -7.03 -8.63 -10.70
N ASP A 295 -7.01 -7.71 -11.65
CA ASP A 295 -5.95 -7.60 -12.66
C ASP A 295 -4.64 -7.16 -12.01
N GLN A 296 -4.70 -6.22 -11.06
CA GLN A 296 -3.54 -5.76 -10.32
C GLN A 296 -2.90 -6.88 -9.50
N ARG A 297 -3.70 -7.73 -8.83
CA ARG A 297 -3.18 -8.93 -8.14
C ARG A 297 -2.51 -9.89 -9.12
N ALA A 298 -3.18 -10.21 -10.22
CA ALA A 298 -2.65 -11.10 -11.23
C ALA A 298 -1.31 -10.60 -11.82
N ALA A 299 -1.24 -9.30 -12.11
CA ALA A 299 -0.03 -8.64 -12.62
C ALA A 299 1.12 -8.67 -11.60
N HIS A 300 0.84 -8.33 -10.35
CA HIS A 300 1.82 -8.37 -9.27
C HIS A 300 2.37 -9.79 -9.10
N ASP A 301 1.49 -10.78 -8.97
CA ASP A 301 1.90 -12.17 -8.76
C ASP A 301 2.65 -12.74 -9.97
N ALA A 302 2.27 -12.36 -11.20
CA ALA A 302 2.97 -12.77 -12.41
C ALA A 302 4.38 -12.19 -12.46
N LEU A 303 4.55 -10.91 -12.13
CA LEU A 303 5.86 -10.26 -12.07
C LEU A 303 6.75 -10.88 -10.99
N GLN A 304 6.22 -11.06 -9.77
CA GLN A 304 6.93 -11.70 -8.66
C GLN A 304 7.43 -13.10 -9.05
N ARG A 305 6.53 -13.96 -9.54
CA ARG A 305 6.90 -15.32 -9.97
C ARG A 305 7.91 -15.30 -11.12
N GLY A 306 7.72 -14.41 -12.10
CA GLY A 306 8.59 -14.31 -13.28
C GLY A 306 10.02 -13.90 -12.92
N VAL A 307 10.15 -12.89 -12.06
CA VAL A 307 11.45 -12.39 -11.59
C VAL A 307 12.16 -13.44 -10.74
N VAL A 308 11.48 -14.03 -9.76
CA VAL A 308 12.07 -15.09 -8.92
C VAL A 308 12.47 -16.31 -9.75
N ALA A 309 11.64 -16.72 -10.71
CA ALA A 309 11.97 -17.83 -11.60
C ALA A 309 13.14 -17.50 -12.55
N HIS A 310 13.33 -16.23 -12.91
CA HIS A 310 14.49 -15.79 -13.68
C HIS A 310 15.77 -15.86 -12.83
N ASP A 311 15.76 -15.28 -11.63
CA ASP A 311 16.92 -15.26 -10.73
C ASP A 311 17.40 -16.67 -10.39
N ARG A 312 16.46 -17.60 -10.17
CA ARG A 312 16.76 -19.02 -9.89
C ARG A 312 17.39 -19.80 -11.04
N ARG A 313 17.38 -19.28 -12.28
CA ARG A 313 18.15 -19.88 -13.38
C ARG A 313 19.63 -19.52 -13.31
N GLY A 314 19.97 -18.42 -12.61
CA GLY A 314 21.33 -18.00 -12.35
C GLY A 314 22.02 -18.85 -11.28
N ALA A 315 23.27 -18.50 -10.98
CA ALA A 315 23.97 -19.09 -9.85
C ALA A 315 23.40 -18.56 -8.54
N TRP A 316 23.26 -19.45 -7.56
CA TRP A 316 22.99 -19.05 -6.18
C TRP A 316 24.18 -18.19 -5.67
N ARG A 317 23.91 -17.11 -4.90
CA ARG A 317 24.93 -16.08 -4.57
C ARG A 317 25.46 -15.98 -3.11
N GLY A 318 24.68 -16.27 -2.09
CA GLY A 318 25.09 -16.15 -0.67
C GLY A 318 23.90 -16.32 0.28
N PRO A 319 24.05 -16.75 1.56
CA PRO A 319 23.05 -16.31 2.53
C PRO A 319 23.13 -14.77 2.63
N GLU A 320 22.02 -14.12 2.96
CA GLU A 320 21.97 -12.64 3.08
C GLU A 320 22.85 -12.12 4.23
N ALA A 321 22.94 -12.91 5.30
CA ALA A 321 23.75 -12.61 6.48
C ALA A 321 24.08 -13.90 7.24
N PHE A 322 24.87 -13.76 8.30
CA PHE A 322 25.15 -14.83 9.25
C PHE A 322 25.02 -14.28 10.68
N GLU A 323 24.24 -14.97 11.50
CA GLU A 323 23.98 -14.61 12.89
C GLU A 323 24.37 -15.75 13.83
N ALA A 324 25.02 -15.42 14.94
CA ALA A 324 25.47 -16.42 15.90
C ALA A 324 24.31 -16.92 16.77
N LEU A 325 23.86 -18.16 16.55
CA LEU A 325 22.77 -18.77 17.30
C LEU A 325 23.26 -19.68 18.44
N SER A 326 23.19 -19.18 19.68
CA SER A 326 23.41 -19.94 20.91
C SER A 326 22.11 -20.54 21.49
N GLY A 327 22.25 -21.52 22.39
CA GLY A 327 21.11 -22.13 23.10
C GLY A 327 20.38 -23.25 22.35
N SER A 328 19.39 -23.82 23.03
CA SER A 328 18.54 -24.91 22.54
C SER A 328 17.06 -24.71 22.96
N GLY A 329 16.12 -25.35 22.25
CA GLY A 329 14.69 -25.23 22.54
C GLY A 329 14.19 -23.78 22.49
N ALA A 330 13.54 -23.32 23.57
CA ALA A 330 12.95 -21.98 23.66
C ALA A 330 13.99 -20.84 23.60
N GLU A 331 15.22 -21.07 24.03
CA GLU A 331 16.30 -20.07 23.94
C GLU A 331 16.69 -19.82 22.48
N LEU A 332 16.74 -20.90 21.68
CA LEU A 332 17.03 -20.82 20.25
C LEU A 332 15.94 -20.07 19.50
N GLU A 333 14.67 -20.30 19.83
CA GLU A 333 13.54 -19.59 19.21
C GLU A 333 13.60 -18.08 19.47
N ARG A 334 13.97 -17.68 20.70
CA ARG A 334 14.18 -16.26 21.05
C ARG A 334 15.40 -15.66 20.35
N ALA A 335 16.51 -16.38 20.31
CA ALA A 335 17.72 -15.93 19.62
C ALA A 335 17.47 -15.74 18.12
N ALA A 336 16.74 -16.68 17.49
CA ALA A 336 16.34 -16.59 16.09
C ALA A 336 15.37 -15.43 15.82
N ALA A 337 14.42 -15.17 16.72
CA ALA A 337 13.52 -14.03 16.61
C ALA A 337 14.25 -12.69 16.76
N GLU A 338 15.21 -12.59 17.69
CA GLU A 338 16.03 -11.38 17.85
C GLU A 338 16.96 -11.17 16.65
N ALA A 339 17.58 -12.23 16.15
CA ALA A 339 18.45 -12.18 14.96
C ALA A 339 17.72 -11.68 13.71
N LEU A 340 16.42 -12.01 13.56
CA LEU A 340 15.61 -11.57 12.42
C LEU A 340 14.89 -10.23 12.64
N LYS A 341 15.03 -9.60 13.81
CA LYS A 341 14.28 -8.39 14.18
C LYS A 341 14.54 -7.21 13.24
N ASP A 342 15.78 -7.05 12.80
CA ASP A 342 16.18 -5.99 11.87
C ASP A 342 16.08 -6.43 10.40
N HIS A 343 15.76 -7.71 10.15
CA HIS A 343 15.51 -8.21 8.81
C HIS A 343 14.06 -7.93 8.40
N ARG A 344 13.92 -7.32 7.23
CA ARG A 344 12.60 -7.11 6.65
C ARG A 344 12.04 -8.42 6.08
N ASP A 345 10.95 -8.91 6.66
CA ASP A 345 10.14 -9.97 6.07
C ASP A 345 9.29 -9.42 4.90
N ASP A 346 9.05 -10.24 3.89
CA ASP A 346 8.25 -9.91 2.70
C ASP A 346 7.08 -10.90 2.56
N GLU A 347 6.05 -10.60 1.76
CA GLU A 347 4.92 -11.53 1.57
C GLU A 347 5.32 -12.75 0.70
N THR A 348 6.16 -12.54 -0.30
CA THR A 348 6.60 -13.57 -1.25
C THR A 348 7.95 -14.16 -0.84
N LEU A 349 8.92 -13.29 -0.52
CA LEU A 349 10.27 -13.70 -0.14
C LEU A 349 10.44 -13.67 1.38
N ARG A 350 9.94 -14.72 2.03
CA ARG A 350 10.01 -14.84 3.49
C ARG A 350 11.47 -14.90 3.94
N VAL A 351 11.82 -14.11 4.96
CA VAL A 351 13.12 -14.23 5.60
C VAL A 351 13.09 -15.30 6.68
N GLY A 352 14.15 -16.06 6.76
CA GLY A 352 14.33 -17.03 7.83
C GLY A 352 15.79 -17.29 8.14
N ILE A 353 16.03 -17.79 9.34
CA ILE A 353 17.36 -18.15 9.81
C ILE A 353 17.48 -19.67 9.91
N VAL A 354 18.61 -20.18 9.43
CA VAL A 354 18.89 -21.61 9.41
C VAL A 354 19.22 -22.10 10.82
N LEU A 355 18.42 -23.05 11.32
CA LEU A 355 18.63 -23.70 12.61
C LEU A 355 19.55 -24.93 12.50
N ALA A 356 19.46 -25.63 11.38
CA ALA A 356 20.28 -26.78 11.03
C ALA A 356 20.37 -26.93 9.51
N ALA A 357 21.54 -27.31 9.01
CA ALA A 357 21.78 -27.54 7.59
C ALA A 357 22.54 -28.86 7.38
N SER A 358 22.05 -29.65 6.43
CA SER A 358 22.69 -30.88 5.93
C SER A 358 22.53 -30.95 4.41
N ALA A 359 23.21 -31.88 3.76
CA ALA A 359 23.11 -32.06 2.31
C ALA A 359 21.70 -32.44 1.81
N LYS A 360 20.81 -32.94 2.69
CA LYS A 360 19.46 -33.41 2.32
C LYS A 360 18.33 -32.56 2.89
N GLU A 361 18.60 -31.83 3.96
CA GLU A 361 17.59 -31.06 4.69
C GLU A 361 18.19 -29.78 5.27
N VAL A 362 17.43 -28.69 5.18
CA VAL A 362 17.68 -27.45 5.91
C VAL A 362 16.42 -27.09 6.73
N ARG A 363 16.60 -26.89 8.04
CA ARG A 363 15.55 -26.41 8.94
C ARG A 363 15.72 -24.91 9.16
N VAL A 364 14.65 -24.16 8.97
CA VAL A 364 14.64 -22.70 8.99
C VAL A 364 13.53 -22.21 9.90
N GLN A 365 13.82 -21.22 10.74
CA GLN A 365 12.79 -20.45 11.45
C GLN A 365 12.52 -19.16 10.68
N LEU A 366 11.28 -18.97 10.25
CA LEU A 366 10.84 -17.72 9.62
C LEU A 366 10.75 -16.59 10.65
N ALA A 367 10.75 -15.34 10.18
CA ALA A 367 10.50 -14.18 11.04
C ALA A 367 9.14 -14.25 11.77
N SER A 368 8.16 -15.00 11.25
CA SER A 368 6.89 -15.26 11.94
C SER A 368 7.00 -16.24 13.12
N GLY A 369 8.17 -16.86 13.32
CA GLY A 369 8.39 -17.94 14.29
C GLY A 369 8.04 -19.34 13.77
N GLU A 370 7.40 -19.44 12.60
CA GLU A 370 7.11 -20.72 11.95
C GLU A 370 8.42 -21.43 11.59
N GLN A 371 8.57 -22.69 12.01
CA GLN A 371 9.68 -23.53 11.58
C GLN A 371 9.28 -24.33 10.35
N ILE A 372 10.10 -24.25 9.31
CA ILE A 372 9.89 -24.93 8.05
C ILE A 372 11.06 -25.87 7.76
N GLN A 373 10.78 -26.88 6.93
CA GLN A 373 11.77 -27.83 6.44
C GLN A 373 11.89 -27.70 4.92
N LEU A 374 13.11 -27.56 4.43
CA LEU A 374 13.46 -27.51 3.02
C LEU A 374 14.14 -28.83 2.65
N GLN A 375 13.62 -29.52 1.64
CA GLN A 375 14.13 -30.80 1.16
C GLN A 375 14.00 -30.90 -0.36
N GLY A 376 14.73 -31.84 -0.98
CA GLY A 376 14.61 -32.19 -2.40
C GLY A 376 14.81 -30.99 -3.35
N GLU A 377 13.86 -30.79 -4.27
CA GLU A 377 13.90 -29.70 -5.26
C GLU A 377 13.97 -28.29 -4.62
N GLY A 378 13.50 -28.14 -3.38
CA GLY A 378 13.58 -26.87 -2.64
C GLY A 378 15.01 -26.45 -2.28
N LEU A 379 15.95 -27.40 -2.22
CA LEU A 379 17.37 -27.17 -1.89
C LEU A 379 18.28 -27.16 -3.12
N ARG A 380 17.84 -27.77 -4.23
CA ARG A 380 18.66 -28.08 -5.40
C ARG A 380 19.47 -26.89 -5.91
N TRP A 381 18.89 -25.70 -5.90
CA TRP A 381 19.56 -24.47 -6.35
C TRP A 381 20.74 -24.06 -5.45
N ALA A 382 20.61 -24.27 -4.13
CA ALA A 382 21.61 -23.93 -3.13
C ALA A 382 22.57 -25.09 -2.78
N GLN A 383 22.48 -26.22 -3.49
CA GLN A 383 23.15 -27.48 -3.11
C GLN A 383 24.67 -27.33 -2.93
N ARG A 384 25.30 -26.48 -3.75
CA ARG A 384 26.74 -26.19 -3.64
C ARG A 384 27.12 -25.55 -2.31
N GLY A 385 26.23 -24.78 -1.70
CA GLY A 385 26.41 -24.14 -0.40
C GLY A 385 26.29 -25.12 0.78
N LEU A 386 25.66 -26.27 0.58
CA LEU A 386 25.48 -27.33 1.58
C LEU A 386 26.62 -28.36 1.61
N ALA A 387 27.55 -28.29 0.65
CA ALA A 387 28.71 -29.16 0.63
C ALA A 387 29.66 -28.83 1.79
N ALA A 388 30.30 -29.85 2.38
CA ALA A 388 31.30 -29.65 3.44
C ALA A 388 32.48 -28.76 2.97
N SER A 389 32.80 -28.81 1.67
CA SER A 389 33.84 -28.01 1.00
C SER A 389 33.35 -26.65 0.48
N ALA A 390 32.12 -26.23 0.80
CA ALA A 390 31.58 -24.94 0.37
C ALA A 390 32.46 -23.78 0.86
N LYS A 391 32.83 -22.88 -0.06
CA LYS A 391 33.57 -21.65 0.27
C LYS A 391 32.71 -20.76 1.18
N ALA A 392 33.35 -19.99 2.05
CA ALA A 392 32.67 -19.17 3.05
C ALA A 392 31.51 -18.30 2.51
N PRO A 393 31.62 -17.60 1.36
CA PRO A 393 30.50 -16.80 0.84
C PRO A 393 29.28 -17.61 0.45
N LEU A 394 29.46 -18.89 0.10
CA LEU A 394 28.37 -19.78 -0.33
C LEU A 394 27.87 -20.71 0.76
N LYS A 395 28.59 -20.77 1.89
CA LYS A 395 28.36 -21.78 2.91
C LYS A 395 27.01 -21.56 3.60
N LEU A 396 26.14 -22.56 3.49
CA LEU A 396 24.85 -22.58 4.15
C LEU A 396 24.98 -23.41 5.43
N ALA A 397 24.89 -22.76 6.58
CA ALA A 397 25.11 -23.36 7.89
C ALA A 397 24.11 -22.83 8.92
N ARG A 398 24.12 -23.42 10.12
CA ARG A 398 23.37 -22.86 11.26
C ARG A 398 23.77 -21.39 11.47
N GLY A 399 22.78 -20.50 11.57
CA GLY A 399 22.98 -19.06 11.67
C GLY A 399 22.88 -18.31 10.34
N SER A 400 22.92 -18.99 9.19
CA SER A 400 22.72 -18.34 7.90
C SER A 400 21.31 -17.75 7.79
N VAL A 401 21.21 -16.47 7.42
CA VAL A 401 19.94 -15.81 7.10
C VAL A 401 19.69 -15.96 5.61
N ILE A 402 18.52 -16.48 5.24
CA ILE A 402 18.15 -16.78 3.86
C ILE A 402 16.73 -16.32 3.53
N ARG A 403 16.46 -16.24 2.22
CA ARG A 403 15.10 -16.09 1.71
C ARG A 403 14.54 -17.43 1.28
N VAL A 404 13.24 -17.60 1.51
CA VAL A 404 12.49 -18.76 1.09
C VAL A 404 11.17 -18.33 0.47
N VAL A 405 10.72 -19.09 -0.51
CA VAL A 405 9.42 -18.90 -1.16
C VAL A 405 8.59 -20.15 -0.99
N LYS A 406 7.28 -19.97 -0.79
CA LYS A 406 6.32 -21.07 -0.69
C LYS A 406 5.76 -21.40 -2.07
N ASN A 407 5.99 -22.62 -2.53
CA ASN A 407 5.50 -23.16 -3.79
C ASN A 407 4.44 -24.23 -3.49
N GLY A 408 3.18 -23.82 -3.35
CA GLY A 408 2.09 -24.69 -2.91
C GLY A 408 2.30 -25.16 -1.46
N LYS A 409 2.53 -26.46 -1.26
CA LYS A 409 2.83 -27.03 0.07
C LYS A 409 4.33 -27.04 0.41
N ASN A 410 5.19 -26.86 -0.59
CA ASN A 410 6.63 -27.02 -0.45
C ASN A 410 7.30 -25.65 -0.31
N TRP A 411 8.44 -25.62 0.39
CA TRP A 411 9.29 -24.43 0.47
C TRP A 411 10.51 -24.59 -0.43
N SER A 412 11.06 -23.49 -0.91
CA SER A 412 12.29 -23.49 -1.69
C SER A 412 13.18 -22.32 -1.30
N ILE A 413 14.50 -22.55 -1.31
CA ILE A 413 15.47 -21.46 -1.13
C ILE A 413 15.34 -20.49 -2.30
N SER A 414 15.34 -19.21 -1.97
CA SER A 414 15.27 -18.08 -2.88
C SER A 414 16.28 -17.01 -2.46
N GLN A 415 16.37 -15.95 -3.24
CA GLN A 415 17.20 -14.79 -2.95
C GLN A 415 16.48 -13.54 -3.42
N TRP A 416 16.93 -12.40 -2.93
CA TRP A 416 16.51 -11.14 -3.50
C TRP A 416 16.99 -11.01 -4.95
N PRO A 417 16.09 -10.80 -5.92
CA PRO A 417 16.47 -10.69 -7.32
C PRO A 417 17.40 -9.49 -7.58
N GLU A 418 18.40 -9.67 -8.43
CA GLU A 418 19.20 -8.56 -8.97
C GLU A 418 18.53 -7.88 -10.18
N VAL A 419 17.68 -8.62 -10.89
CA VAL A 419 16.93 -8.10 -12.04
C VAL A 419 15.68 -7.34 -11.59
N GLU A 420 15.41 -6.23 -12.26
CA GLU A 420 14.15 -5.49 -12.12
C GLU A 420 13.19 -5.83 -13.25
N ALA A 421 11.89 -5.66 -13.00
CA ALA A 421 10.86 -5.88 -14.00
C ALA A 421 9.72 -4.87 -13.86
N ALA A 422 8.98 -4.69 -14.94
CA ALA A 422 7.81 -3.83 -15.00
C ALA A 422 6.68 -4.54 -15.75
N LEU A 423 5.44 -4.26 -15.36
CA LEU A 423 4.25 -4.75 -16.06
C LEU A 423 3.17 -3.67 -16.05
N VAL A 424 2.57 -3.42 -17.20
CA VAL A 424 1.40 -2.54 -17.34
C VAL A 424 0.37 -3.20 -18.26
N ALA A 425 -0.89 -3.11 -17.87
CA ALA A 425 -2.03 -3.55 -18.66
C ALA A 425 -3.03 -2.39 -18.78
N MET A 426 -3.54 -2.16 -19.99
CA MET A 426 -4.39 -1.03 -20.32
C MET A 426 -5.55 -1.51 -21.19
N ASP A 427 -6.74 -0.97 -20.96
CA ASP A 427 -7.87 -1.14 -21.85
C ASP A 427 -7.61 -0.38 -23.16
N ALA A 428 -7.58 -1.09 -24.29
CA ALA A 428 -7.19 -0.51 -25.56
C ALA A 428 -8.20 0.50 -26.13
N LYS A 429 -9.46 0.44 -25.71
CA LYS A 429 -10.51 1.34 -26.22
C LYS A 429 -10.59 2.63 -25.43
N THR A 430 -10.33 2.54 -24.13
CA THR A 430 -10.58 3.64 -23.19
C THR A 430 -9.31 4.27 -22.62
N GLY A 431 -8.14 3.63 -22.79
CA GLY A 431 -6.88 4.08 -22.20
C GLY A 431 -6.77 3.83 -20.69
N ARG A 432 -7.79 3.23 -20.06
CA ARG A 432 -7.82 2.97 -18.61
C ARG A 432 -6.77 1.92 -18.24
N VAL A 433 -5.85 2.28 -17.36
CA VAL A 433 -4.83 1.36 -16.85
C VAL A 433 -5.48 0.41 -15.86
N ARG A 434 -5.53 -0.88 -16.21
CA ARG A 434 -6.16 -1.92 -15.40
C ARG A 434 -5.22 -2.50 -14.35
N ALA A 435 -3.93 -2.57 -14.66
CA ALA A 435 -2.87 -3.01 -13.77
C ALA A 435 -1.55 -2.27 -14.06
N LEU A 436 -0.78 -1.95 -13.03
CA LEU A 436 0.55 -1.34 -13.13
C LEU A 436 1.43 -1.80 -11.96
N VAL A 437 2.56 -2.41 -12.30
CA VAL A 437 3.59 -2.85 -11.35
C VAL A 437 4.93 -2.27 -11.83
N GLY A 438 5.47 -1.32 -11.07
CA GLY A 438 6.64 -0.54 -11.46
C GLY A 438 7.98 -1.13 -11.05
N GLY A 439 8.03 -2.28 -10.38
CA GLY A 439 9.26 -2.88 -9.86
C GLY A 439 8.96 -4.11 -9.01
N PHE A 440 10.01 -4.84 -8.62
CA PHE A 440 9.88 -6.01 -7.77
C PHE A 440 9.43 -5.67 -6.35
N ASP A 441 9.95 -4.60 -5.76
CA ASP A 441 9.52 -4.15 -4.44
C ASP A 441 9.60 -2.63 -4.31
N PHE A 442 8.44 -2.03 -4.06
CA PHE A 442 8.32 -0.58 -3.93
C PHE A 442 9.08 -0.02 -2.72
N SER A 443 9.14 -0.76 -1.60
CA SER A 443 9.69 -0.20 -0.36
C SER A 443 11.23 -0.14 -0.39
N ARG A 444 11.88 -1.02 -1.15
CA ARG A 444 13.32 -0.97 -1.44
C ARG A 444 13.63 -0.01 -2.59
N GLN A 445 12.83 -0.05 -3.65
CA GLN A 445 13.02 0.78 -4.83
C GLN A 445 11.68 1.38 -5.30
N PRO A 446 11.35 2.62 -4.89
CA PRO A 446 10.09 3.26 -5.27
C PRO A 446 10.07 3.75 -6.72
N PHE A 447 11.19 3.65 -7.44
CA PHE A 447 11.29 4.00 -8.86
C PHE A 447 10.28 3.19 -9.69
N ASN A 448 9.49 3.89 -10.50
CA ASN A 448 8.45 3.28 -11.31
C ASN A 448 8.97 3.00 -12.73
N HIS A 449 9.38 1.76 -12.98
CA HIS A 449 9.91 1.36 -14.28
C HIS A 449 8.89 1.44 -15.42
N VAL A 450 7.58 1.45 -15.13
CA VAL A 450 6.54 1.59 -16.17
C VAL A 450 6.54 2.98 -16.79
N THR A 451 6.80 4.02 -16.00
CA THR A 451 6.64 5.42 -16.44
C THR A 451 7.95 6.19 -16.48
N GLN A 452 9.00 5.72 -15.80
CA GLN A 452 10.27 6.45 -15.63
C GLN A 452 11.47 5.74 -16.25
N SER A 453 11.38 4.43 -16.55
CA SER A 453 12.50 3.71 -17.15
C SER A 453 12.48 3.82 -18.66
N TRP A 454 13.32 4.71 -19.18
CA TRP A 454 13.62 4.82 -20.61
C TRP A 454 14.59 3.71 -21.00
N ARG A 455 14.14 2.82 -21.88
CA ARG A 455 14.87 1.60 -22.28
C ARG A 455 14.68 1.33 -23.76
N GLN A 456 15.61 0.58 -24.34
CA GLN A 456 15.48 0.18 -25.74
C GLN A 456 14.41 -0.92 -25.86
N PRO A 457 13.36 -0.75 -26.69
CA PRO A 457 12.36 -1.79 -26.93
C PRO A 457 12.88 -2.95 -27.78
N GLY A 458 14.01 -2.74 -28.47
CA GLY A 458 14.57 -3.70 -29.40
C GLY A 458 13.54 -4.12 -30.47
N SER A 459 13.46 -5.43 -30.73
CA SER A 459 12.52 -5.98 -31.70
C SER A 459 11.03 -5.75 -31.40
N ALA A 460 10.64 -5.32 -30.18
CA ALA A 460 9.26 -4.94 -29.89
C ALA A 460 8.83 -3.66 -30.62
N PHE A 461 9.78 -2.88 -31.16
CA PHE A 461 9.53 -1.71 -32.00
C PHE A 461 9.08 -2.06 -33.44
N LYS A 462 9.49 -3.22 -33.96
CA LYS A 462 9.30 -3.60 -35.38
C LYS A 462 7.86 -3.44 -35.89
N PRO A 463 6.79 -3.76 -35.13
CA PRO A 463 5.42 -3.55 -35.61
C PRO A 463 5.10 -2.10 -36.01
N LEU A 464 5.72 -1.10 -35.36
CA LEU A 464 5.56 0.31 -35.74
C LEU A 464 6.20 0.60 -37.10
N LEU A 465 7.41 0.06 -37.34
CA LEU A 465 8.08 0.15 -38.65
C LEU A 465 7.28 -0.57 -39.74
N TYR A 466 6.79 -1.77 -39.45
CA TYR A 466 6.06 -2.58 -40.43
C TYR A 466 4.71 -1.92 -40.77
N SER A 467 4.06 -1.29 -39.78
CA SER A 467 2.91 -0.42 -40.00
C SER A 467 3.24 0.74 -40.95
N ALA A 468 4.39 1.41 -40.80
CA ALA A 468 4.82 2.46 -41.74
C ALA A 468 5.05 1.90 -43.15
N ALA A 469 5.62 0.70 -43.26
CA ALA A 469 5.89 0.05 -44.53
C ALA A 469 4.62 -0.30 -45.31
N LEU A 470 3.52 -0.62 -44.63
CA LEU A 470 2.21 -0.82 -45.28
C LEU A 470 1.76 0.45 -46.04
N GLU A 471 2.06 1.64 -45.52
CA GLU A 471 1.76 2.91 -46.20
C GLU A 471 2.78 3.24 -47.31
N ALA A 472 3.95 2.60 -47.28
CA ALA A 472 4.93 2.62 -48.37
C ALA A 472 4.70 1.50 -49.41
N ARG A 473 3.48 0.96 -49.49
CA ARG A 473 3.03 -0.08 -50.43
C ARG A 473 3.72 -1.44 -50.27
N VAL A 474 4.35 -1.70 -49.12
CA VAL A 474 4.80 -3.05 -48.76
C VAL A 474 3.60 -3.85 -48.27
N MET A 475 3.41 -5.06 -48.75
CA MET A 475 2.30 -5.93 -48.37
C MET A 475 2.82 -7.17 -47.65
N PRO A 476 1.99 -7.90 -46.86
CA PRO A 476 2.45 -9.08 -46.12
C PRO A 476 3.15 -10.15 -46.97
N GLY A 477 2.79 -10.25 -48.26
CA GLY A 477 3.40 -11.17 -49.24
C GLY A 477 4.60 -10.60 -50.00
N THR A 478 4.92 -9.30 -49.85
CA THR A 478 6.11 -8.70 -50.47
C THR A 478 7.36 -9.40 -49.98
N LEU A 479 8.22 -9.82 -50.92
CA LEU A 479 9.51 -10.44 -50.64
C LEU A 479 10.53 -9.37 -50.24
N ILE A 480 11.32 -9.68 -49.21
CA ILE A 480 12.40 -8.85 -48.69
C ILE A 480 13.60 -9.76 -48.44
N ASP A 481 14.79 -9.30 -48.83
CA ASP A 481 16.01 -10.05 -48.65
C ASP A 481 16.47 -10.07 -47.18
N ASP A 482 16.61 -11.27 -46.63
CA ASP A 482 17.29 -11.57 -45.38
C ASP A 482 18.73 -12.04 -45.67
N LEU A 483 19.48 -11.21 -46.40
CA LEU A 483 20.86 -11.43 -46.81
C LEU A 483 21.82 -10.50 -46.05
N PRO A 484 23.14 -10.82 -45.97
CA PRO A 484 24.14 -9.94 -45.38
C PRO A 484 23.99 -8.48 -45.81
N PHE A 485 24.21 -7.55 -44.89
CA PHE A 485 24.07 -6.12 -45.11
C PHE A 485 25.21 -5.38 -44.41
N THR A 486 25.83 -4.46 -45.13
CA THR A 486 26.81 -3.52 -44.59
C THR A 486 26.45 -2.13 -45.07
N ALA A 487 26.18 -1.23 -44.13
CA ALA A 487 25.92 0.17 -44.42
C ALA A 487 27.22 0.89 -44.84
N PRO A 488 27.14 2.04 -45.54
CA PRO A 488 28.32 2.81 -45.95
C PRO A 488 29.25 3.24 -44.80
N ASN A 489 28.71 3.36 -43.58
CA ASN A 489 29.48 3.67 -42.37
C ASN A 489 30.11 2.42 -41.71
N GLY A 490 30.11 1.26 -42.37
CA GLY A 490 30.66 0.00 -41.87
C GLY A 490 29.75 -0.78 -40.93
N TRP A 491 28.57 -0.24 -40.56
CA TRP A 491 27.64 -0.95 -39.68
C TRP A 491 27.06 -2.19 -40.36
N SER A 492 27.27 -3.35 -39.76
CA SER A 492 26.86 -4.66 -40.29
C SER A 492 26.02 -5.41 -39.25
N PRO A 493 24.68 -5.24 -39.25
CA PRO A 493 23.79 -5.93 -38.33
C PRO A 493 23.71 -7.43 -38.66
N VAL A 494 23.40 -8.25 -37.65
CA VAL A 494 23.20 -9.69 -37.80
C VAL A 494 21.85 -10.11 -37.22
N ASN A 495 21.29 -11.21 -37.71
CA ASN A 495 20.13 -11.84 -37.07
C ASN A 495 20.55 -12.52 -35.76
N SER A 496 19.61 -12.64 -34.81
CA SER A 496 19.90 -13.22 -33.49
C SER A 496 20.29 -14.71 -33.52
N ASN A 497 19.89 -15.44 -34.57
CA ASN A 497 20.30 -16.82 -34.82
C ASN A 497 21.59 -16.93 -35.66
N GLY A 498 22.10 -15.81 -36.19
CA GLY A 498 23.27 -15.79 -37.09
C GLY A 498 23.00 -16.33 -38.50
N GLU A 499 21.76 -16.70 -38.83
CA GLU A 499 21.42 -17.31 -40.12
C GLU A 499 20.80 -16.30 -41.09
N PHE A 500 20.83 -16.64 -42.39
CA PHE A 500 20.24 -15.88 -43.48
C PHE A 500 19.14 -16.70 -44.14
N ALA A 501 17.92 -16.17 -44.22
CA ALA A 501 16.78 -16.87 -44.80
C ALA A 501 16.59 -16.62 -46.30
N GLY A 502 17.45 -15.80 -46.93
CA GLY A 502 17.28 -15.41 -48.33
C GLY A 502 16.04 -14.52 -48.52
N ALA A 503 15.37 -14.64 -49.65
CA ALA A 503 14.13 -13.89 -49.90
C ALA A 503 12.97 -14.46 -49.06
N ILE A 504 12.44 -13.65 -48.13
CA ILE A 504 11.32 -14.02 -47.26
C ILE A 504 10.17 -13.02 -47.39
N THR A 505 8.95 -13.47 -47.12
CA THR A 505 7.80 -12.55 -47.10
C THR A 505 7.89 -11.58 -45.92
N THR A 506 7.32 -10.39 -46.06
CA THR A 506 7.21 -9.37 -45.00
C THR A 506 6.60 -9.94 -43.72
N ARG A 507 5.55 -10.75 -43.84
CA ARG A 507 4.94 -11.48 -42.72
C ARG A 507 5.94 -12.40 -42.00
N THR A 508 6.71 -13.16 -42.77
CA THR A 508 7.74 -14.06 -42.22
C THR A 508 8.85 -13.27 -41.55
N ALA A 509 9.26 -12.14 -42.13
CA ALA A 509 10.26 -11.25 -41.57
C ALA A 509 9.84 -10.73 -40.18
N LEU A 510 8.58 -10.32 -40.00
CA LEU A 510 8.06 -9.92 -38.68
C LEU A 510 7.97 -11.11 -37.71
N ALA A 511 7.42 -12.23 -38.17
CA ALA A 511 7.21 -13.44 -37.35
C ALA A 511 8.53 -14.00 -36.81
N LYS A 512 9.58 -14.06 -37.65
CA LYS A 512 10.93 -14.48 -37.27
C LYS A 512 11.76 -13.35 -36.67
N SER A 513 11.23 -12.12 -36.64
CA SER A 513 11.93 -10.95 -36.14
C SER A 513 13.27 -10.70 -36.85
N SER A 514 13.36 -10.89 -38.17
CA SER A 514 14.59 -10.67 -38.94
C SER A 514 15.09 -9.24 -38.80
N ASN A 515 16.37 -9.07 -38.46
CA ASN A 515 17.03 -7.77 -38.35
C ASN A 515 17.34 -7.21 -39.75
N LEU A 516 17.89 -8.06 -40.63
CA LEU A 516 18.32 -7.66 -41.97
C LEU A 516 17.15 -7.21 -42.85
N ALA A 517 16.04 -7.97 -42.85
CA ALA A 517 14.84 -7.58 -43.58
C ALA A 517 14.21 -6.29 -43.02
N SER A 518 14.29 -6.06 -41.71
CA SER A 518 13.79 -4.83 -41.09
C SER A 518 14.64 -3.60 -41.48
N VAL A 519 15.96 -3.76 -41.60
CA VAL A 519 16.85 -2.69 -42.09
C VAL A 519 16.53 -2.32 -43.53
N ARG A 520 16.36 -3.31 -44.42
CA ARG A 520 15.95 -3.07 -45.82
C ARG A 520 14.57 -2.43 -45.91
N MET A 521 13.64 -2.84 -45.05
CA MET A 521 12.33 -2.22 -44.95
C MET A 521 12.43 -0.74 -44.55
N LEU A 522 13.29 -0.41 -43.58
CA LEU A 522 13.53 0.97 -43.18
C LEU A 522 14.19 1.80 -44.30
N GLN A 523 15.11 1.21 -45.07
CA GLN A 523 15.68 1.86 -46.26
C GLN A 523 14.60 2.20 -47.29
N HIS A 524 13.65 1.28 -47.54
CA HIS A 524 12.54 1.50 -48.47
C HIS A 524 11.57 2.59 -47.98
N VAL A 525 11.22 2.58 -46.69
CA VAL A 525 10.31 3.59 -46.10
C VAL A 525 10.96 4.97 -46.00
N GLY A 526 12.26 5.01 -45.70
CA GLY A 526 13.01 6.20 -45.30
C GLY A 526 13.02 6.39 -43.78
N THR A 527 14.18 6.70 -43.21
CA THR A 527 14.39 6.81 -41.76
C THR A 527 13.51 7.89 -41.12
N GLN A 528 13.50 9.09 -41.70
CA GLN A 528 12.71 10.21 -41.19
C GLN A 528 11.21 9.89 -41.23
N ARG A 529 10.71 9.33 -42.34
CA ARG A 529 9.29 8.96 -42.47
C ARG A 529 8.89 7.90 -41.44
N ALA A 530 9.72 6.87 -41.24
CA ALA A 530 9.46 5.84 -40.23
C ALA A 530 9.50 6.40 -38.80
N ARG A 531 10.45 7.29 -38.51
CA ARG A 531 10.55 8.00 -37.23
C ARG A 531 9.31 8.85 -36.97
N ASP A 532 8.89 9.68 -37.93
CA ASP A 532 7.69 10.52 -37.81
C ASP A 532 6.41 9.69 -37.69
N TRP A 533 6.33 8.54 -38.38
CA TRP A 533 5.19 7.62 -38.29
C TRP A 533 4.93 7.16 -36.85
N THR A 534 5.98 7.02 -36.03
CA THR A 534 5.85 6.53 -34.65
C THR A 534 5.10 7.48 -33.72
N THR A 535 5.03 8.78 -34.05
CA THR A 535 4.29 9.78 -33.27
C THR A 535 2.78 9.50 -33.23
N ARG A 536 2.25 8.82 -34.25
CA ARG A 536 0.85 8.34 -34.31
C ARG A 536 0.54 7.36 -33.17
N PHE A 537 1.56 6.70 -32.63
CA PHE A 537 1.46 5.71 -31.57
C PHE A 537 1.83 6.25 -30.17
N GLY A 538 2.08 7.56 -30.04
CA GLY A 538 2.48 8.18 -28.77
C GLY A 538 3.98 8.09 -28.44
N MET A 539 4.82 7.73 -29.41
CA MET A 539 6.27 7.71 -29.23
C MET A 539 6.85 9.12 -29.20
N ASP A 540 7.85 9.31 -28.34
CA ASP A 540 8.63 10.55 -28.25
C ASP A 540 9.69 10.55 -29.36
N VAL A 541 9.42 11.29 -30.43
CA VAL A 541 10.24 11.30 -31.65
C VAL A 541 11.70 11.66 -31.37
N GLU A 542 11.97 12.52 -30.39
CA GLU A 542 13.32 12.97 -30.01
C GLU A 542 14.15 11.87 -29.35
N ARG A 543 13.52 10.78 -28.91
CA ARG A 543 14.19 9.61 -28.32
C ARG A 543 14.44 8.48 -29.30
N HIS A 544 14.11 8.69 -30.58
CA HIS A 544 14.34 7.73 -31.65
C HIS A 544 15.38 8.26 -32.64
N PRO A 545 16.41 7.46 -32.98
CA PRO A 545 17.45 7.90 -33.90
C PRO A 545 16.90 8.03 -35.33
N ASN A 546 17.49 8.95 -36.10
CA ASN A 546 17.21 9.12 -37.52
C ASN A 546 18.26 8.43 -38.39
N ASP A 547 18.48 7.15 -38.16
CA ASP A 547 19.40 6.30 -38.92
C ASP A 547 18.86 4.88 -39.05
N LEU A 548 19.60 3.99 -39.72
CA LEU A 548 19.15 2.62 -39.98
C LEU A 548 19.08 1.74 -38.72
N THR A 549 19.70 2.14 -37.62
CA THR A 549 19.64 1.39 -36.36
C THR A 549 18.23 1.41 -35.76
N LEU A 550 17.40 2.39 -36.13
CA LEU A 550 15.99 2.48 -35.77
C LEU A 550 15.23 1.18 -36.10
N ALA A 551 15.60 0.47 -37.17
CA ALA A 551 14.98 -0.79 -37.56
C ALA A 551 15.11 -1.89 -36.49
N LEU A 552 16.10 -1.77 -35.61
CA LEU A 552 16.37 -2.69 -34.51
C LEU A 552 15.82 -2.18 -33.17
N GLY A 553 15.17 -1.02 -33.15
CA GLY A 553 14.59 -0.44 -31.93
C GLY A 553 15.64 0.11 -30.97
N THR A 554 16.67 0.79 -31.48
CA THR A 554 17.74 1.42 -30.69
C THR A 554 17.33 2.73 -29.99
N GLY A 555 16.17 3.28 -30.34
CA GLY A 555 15.56 4.40 -29.61
C GLY A 555 15.07 3.99 -28.22
N SER A 556 14.73 4.97 -27.38
CA SER A 556 14.30 4.72 -25.99
C SER A 556 12.80 4.95 -25.80
N THR A 557 12.14 4.03 -25.10
CA THR A 557 10.71 4.11 -24.75
C THR A 557 10.49 3.66 -23.31
N THR A 558 9.32 3.99 -22.76
CA THR A 558 8.81 3.41 -21.51
C THR A 558 7.83 2.26 -21.79
N PRO A 559 7.59 1.34 -20.82
CA PRO A 559 6.50 0.38 -20.92
C PRO A 559 5.12 1.02 -21.13
N LEU A 560 4.87 2.21 -20.55
CA LEU A 560 3.62 2.94 -20.75
C LEU A 560 3.41 3.36 -22.21
N GLN A 561 4.45 3.86 -22.88
CA GLN A 561 4.40 4.19 -24.31
C GLN A 561 4.21 2.94 -25.18
N MET A 562 4.86 1.83 -24.81
CA MET A 562 4.70 0.58 -25.56
C MET A 562 3.28 0.02 -25.46
N VAL A 563 2.64 0.06 -24.28
CA VAL A 563 1.25 -0.40 -24.16
C VAL A 563 0.28 0.53 -24.90
N GLN A 564 0.54 1.84 -24.91
CA GLN A 564 -0.23 2.82 -25.70
C GLN A 564 -0.11 2.56 -27.21
N ALA A 565 1.09 2.31 -27.69
CA ALA A 565 1.34 2.01 -29.09
C ALA A 565 0.64 0.72 -29.52
N TYR A 566 0.70 -0.34 -28.71
CA TYR A 566 0.04 -1.61 -29.03
C TYR A 566 -1.48 -1.53 -28.90
N ALA A 567 -2.00 -0.68 -28.02
CA ALA A 567 -3.44 -0.40 -27.94
C ALA A 567 -3.98 0.21 -29.25
N THR A 568 -3.18 1.01 -29.95
CA THR A 568 -3.56 1.57 -31.27
C THR A 568 -3.80 0.47 -32.29
N PHE A 569 -3.01 -0.61 -32.27
CA PHE A 569 -3.31 -1.77 -33.11
C PHE A 569 -4.54 -2.54 -32.61
N ALA A 570 -4.62 -2.77 -31.30
CA ALA A 570 -5.67 -3.58 -30.68
C ALA A 570 -7.08 -3.00 -30.89
N ASN A 571 -7.22 -1.68 -30.83
CA ASN A 571 -8.51 -1.01 -30.99
C ASN A 571 -8.86 -0.72 -32.46
N GLY A 572 -7.99 -1.02 -33.43
CA GLY A 572 -8.25 -0.81 -34.85
C GLY A 572 -7.66 0.46 -35.45
N GLY A 573 -6.95 1.28 -34.68
CA GLY A 573 -6.15 2.38 -35.21
C GLY A 573 -6.33 3.72 -34.53
N TRP A 574 -6.86 3.75 -33.31
CA TRP A 574 -7.05 4.96 -32.52
C TRP A 574 -5.98 5.09 -31.44
N ARG A 575 -5.40 6.27 -31.29
CA ARG A 575 -4.52 6.56 -30.16
C ARG A 575 -5.39 6.91 -28.96
N VAL A 576 -5.18 6.22 -27.84
CA VAL A 576 -5.84 6.51 -26.57
C VAL A 576 -4.80 6.95 -25.55
N GLU A 577 -5.14 7.91 -24.70
CA GLU A 577 -4.24 8.38 -23.65
C GLU A 577 -4.38 7.52 -22.38
N PRO A 578 -3.28 7.10 -21.72
CA PRO A 578 -3.36 6.32 -20.50
C PRO A 578 -4.01 7.09 -19.35
N VAL A 579 -5.05 6.53 -18.75
CA VAL A 579 -5.74 7.07 -17.58
C VAL A 579 -5.47 6.17 -16.39
N VAL A 580 -4.89 6.74 -15.31
CA VAL A 580 -4.65 6.05 -14.04
C VAL A 580 -5.56 6.57 -12.94
N VAL A 581 -5.83 7.88 -12.91
CA VAL A 581 -6.73 8.53 -11.95
C VAL A 581 -8.06 8.79 -12.65
N GLU A 582 -9.12 8.13 -12.20
CA GLU A 582 -10.47 8.29 -12.75
C GLU A 582 -11.21 9.45 -12.11
N LYS A 583 -11.14 9.55 -10.78
CA LYS A 583 -11.98 10.48 -10.03
C LYS A 583 -11.30 10.94 -8.75
N ILE A 584 -11.47 12.21 -8.41
CA ILE A 584 -11.05 12.77 -7.13
C ILE A 584 -12.27 13.44 -6.51
N THR A 585 -12.55 13.10 -5.25
CA THR A 585 -13.63 13.69 -4.46
C THR A 585 -13.11 14.26 -3.15
N ASP A 586 -13.81 15.23 -2.58
CA ASP A 586 -13.56 15.66 -1.20
C ASP A 586 -14.12 14.66 -0.18
N ALA A 587 -13.99 14.98 1.11
CA ALA A 587 -14.50 14.15 2.21
C ALA A 587 -16.02 13.92 2.13
N GLN A 588 -16.76 14.88 1.57
CA GLN A 588 -18.23 14.87 1.45
C GLN A 588 -18.70 14.18 0.15
N GLY A 589 -17.79 13.78 -0.73
CA GLY A 589 -18.10 13.13 -2.00
C GLY A 589 -18.35 14.09 -3.16
N LYS A 590 -18.11 15.40 -2.98
CA LYS A 590 -18.15 16.35 -4.09
C LYS A 590 -17.01 16.04 -5.05
N VAL A 591 -17.32 15.96 -6.34
CA VAL A 591 -16.34 15.72 -7.40
C VAL A 591 -15.46 16.95 -7.58
N LEU A 592 -14.15 16.77 -7.38
CA LEU A 592 -13.11 17.79 -7.59
C LEU A 592 -12.40 17.63 -8.94
N PHE A 593 -12.38 16.39 -9.45
CA PHE A 593 -11.87 16.01 -10.75
C PHE A 593 -12.53 14.70 -11.18
N GLU A 594 -12.78 14.57 -12.47
CA GLU A 594 -13.21 13.34 -13.12
C GLU A 594 -12.52 13.28 -14.48
N ALA A 595 -11.93 12.14 -14.80
CA ALA A 595 -11.31 11.91 -16.10
C ALA A 595 -12.38 12.02 -17.19
N PRO A 596 -12.07 12.62 -18.34
CA PRO A 596 -13.03 12.72 -19.43
C PRO A 596 -13.48 11.31 -19.87
N PRO A 597 -14.71 11.17 -20.37
CA PRO A 597 -15.11 9.92 -21.02
C PRO A 597 -14.17 9.65 -22.22
N PRO A 598 -13.95 8.38 -22.58
CA PRO A 598 -13.19 8.05 -23.78
C PRO A 598 -13.75 8.74 -25.01
N ASP A 599 -12.88 9.25 -25.87
CA ASP A 599 -13.29 9.82 -27.14
C ASP A 599 -14.04 8.78 -27.99
N ALA A 600 -15.08 9.23 -28.68
CA ALA A 600 -15.76 8.40 -29.65
C ALA A 600 -14.76 7.98 -30.75
N GLN A 601 -14.67 6.68 -31.01
CA GLN A 601 -13.79 6.11 -32.03
C GLN A 601 -14.44 6.29 -33.41
N THR A 602 -14.08 7.37 -34.09
CA THR A 602 -14.60 7.76 -35.41
C THR A 602 -13.51 7.68 -36.47
N GLU A 603 -13.84 7.70 -37.76
CA GLU A 603 -12.78 7.72 -38.79
C GLU A 603 -11.95 9.01 -38.74
N ASP A 604 -12.55 10.14 -38.33
CA ASP A 604 -11.89 11.45 -38.31
C ASP A 604 -10.72 11.54 -37.31
N ASN A 605 -10.83 10.84 -36.18
CA ASN A 605 -9.77 10.79 -35.15
C ASN A 605 -8.93 9.52 -35.20
N ARG A 606 -9.05 8.71 -36.26
CA ARG A 606 -8.23 7.51 -36.45
C ARG A 606 -6.81 7.89 -36.87
N VAL A 607 -5.80 7.42 -36.12
CA VAL A 607 -4.39 7.80 -36.35
C VAL A 607 -3.69 6.90 -37.37
N ILE A 608 -4.15 5.67 -37.56
CA ILE A 608 -3.70 4.78 -38.66
C ILE A 608 -4.92 4.15 -39.34
N PRO A 609 -4.94 3.95 -40.67
CA PRO A 609 -6.10 3.38 -41.35
C PRO A 609 -6.51 2.03 -40.79
N ALA A 610 -7.81 1.71 -40.77
CA ALA A 610 -8.32 0.42 -40.26
C ALA A 610 -7.66 -0.79 -40.95
N ARG A 611 -7.38 -0.68 -42.27
CA ARG A 611 -6.63 -1.70 -43.03
C ARG A 611 -5.24 -1.95 -42.46
N ASN A 612 -4.55 -0.88 -42.02
CA ASN A 612 -3.19 -0.95 -41.51
C ASN A 612 -3.17 -1.68 -40.17
N ALA A 613 -4.06 -1.29 -39.25
CA ALA A 613 -4.21 -1.95 -37.96
C ALA A 613 -4.56 -3.44 -38.14
N TYR A 614 -5.53 -3.76 -39.00
CA TYR A 614 -5.94 -5.13 -39.29
C TYR A 614 -4.80 -5.99 -39.85
N VAL A 615 -4.10 -5.50 -40.88
CA VAL A 615 -2.99 -6.23 -41.51
C VAL A 615 -1.81 -6.38 -40.56
N THR A 616 -1.50 -5.35 -39.76
CA THR A 616 -0.45 -5.43 -38.74
C THR A 616 -0.80 -6.46 -37.67
N ASN A 617 -2.04 -6.46 -37.17
CA ASN A 617 -2.52 -7.49 -36.23
C ASN A 617 -2.45 -8.89 -36.83
N SER A 618 -2.83 -9.05 -38.10
CA SER A 618 -2.68 -10.33 -38.79
C SER A 618 -1.22 -10.83 -38.78
N MET A 619 -0.23 -9.96 -38.94
CA MET A 619 1.19 -10.34 -38.85
C MET A 619 1.63 -10.57 -37.40
N LEU A 620 1.13 -9.80 -36.43
CA LEU A 620 1.37 -10.02 -34.99
C LEU A 620 0.80 -11.35 -34.49
N ASN A 621 -0.32 -11.80 -35.05
CA ASN A 621 -0.88 -13.12 -34.74
C ASN A 621 0.07 -14.23 -35.19
N ASP A 622 0.70 -14.10 -36.37
CA ASP A 622 1.68 -15.08 -36.82
C ASP A 622 2.93 -15.15 -35.95
N VAL A 623 3.32 -14.04 -35.33
CA VAL A 623 4.42 -14.02 -34.35
C VAL A 623 4.09 -14.94 -33.17
N VAL A 624 2.86 -14.90 -32.65
CA VAL A 624 2.44 -15.73 -31.51
C VAL A 624 1.94 -17.12 -31.91
N ARG A 625 1.65 -17.36 -33.20
CA ARG A 625 1.23 -18.65 -33.75
C ARG A 625 2.40 -19.54 -34.13
N SER A 626 3.40 -18.98 -34.80
CA SER A 626 4.52 -19.74 -35.39
C SER A 626 5.86 -19.02 -35.32
N GLY A 627 5.89 -17.78 -34.84
CA GLY A 627 7.10 -16.96 -34.76
C GLY A 627 7.78 -17.01 -33.39
N THR A 628 8.50 -15.93 -33.08
CA THR A 628 9.30 -15.81 -31.84
C THR A 628 8.48 -15.90 -30.55
N ALA A 629 7.15 -15.71 -30.62
CA ALA A 629 6.26 -15.78 -29.48
C ALA A 629 5.32 -17.01 -29.49
N ALA A 630 5.60 -18.03 -30.32
CA ALA A 630 4.76 -19.23 -30.49
C ALA A 630 4.33 -19.89 -29.15
N ARG A 631 5.19 -19.82 -28.14
CA ARG A 631 4.91 -20.37 -26.81
C ARG A 631 3.70 -19.72 -26.12
N ALA A 632 3.41 -18.44 -26.39
CA ALA A 632 2.31 -17.72 -25.76
C ALA A 632 0.95 -18.35 -26.12
N GLN A 633 0.69 -18.56 -27.41
CA GLN A 633 -0.55 -19.19 -27.87
C GLN A 633 -0.64 -20.65 -27.42
N ASN A 634 0.46 -21.40 -27.45
CA ASN A 634 0.49 -22.80 -27.01
C ASN A 634 0.16 -22.96 -25.51
N LEU A 635 0.62 -22.02 -24.67
CA LEU A 635 0.32 -22.03 -23.23
C LEU A 635 -1.11 -21.56 -22.93
N LEU A 636 -1.55 -20.48 -23.57
CA LEU A 636 -2.85 -19.86 -23.31
C LEU A 636 -4.01 -20.57 -24.00
N LYS A 637 -3.73 -21.37 -25.03
CA LYS A 637 -4.71 -22.05 -25.89
C LYS A 637 -5.76 -21.09 -26.47
N ARG A 638 -5.30 -19.90 -26.88
CA ARG A 638 -6.14 -18.81 -27.42
C ARG A 638 -5.61 -18.36 -28.78
N SER A 639 -6.49 -18.28 -29.79
CA SER A 639 -6.15 -17.84 -31.15
C SER A 639 -6.24 -16.33 -31.35
N ASP A 640 -6.84 -15.62 -30.40
CA ASP A 640 -7.07 -14.18 -30.40
C ASP A 640 -6.00 -13.41 -29.62
N ILE A 641 -4.77 -13.95 -29.58
CA ILE A 641 -3.62 -13.29 -28.99
C ILE A 641 -2.77 -12.70 -30.11
N TYR A 642 -2.20 -11.54 -29.84
CA TYR A 642 -1.33 -10.80 -30.75
C TYR A 642 -0.16 -10.27 -29.94
N GLY A 643 1.06 -10.32 -30.48
CA GLY A 643 2.18 -9.78 -29.74
C GLY A 643 3.53 -9.92 -30.40
N LYS A 644 4.54 -9.33 -29.77
CA LYS A 644 5.91 -9.28 -30.26
C LYS A 644 6.88 -9.39 -29.10
N THR A 645 7.89 -10.26 -29.26
CA THR A 645 9.06 -10.28 -28.39
C THR A 645 10.02 -9.14 -28.76
N GLY A 646 10.67 -8.56 -27.75
CA GLY A 646 11.79 -7.64 -27.92
C GLY A 646 12.99 -8.13 -27.14
N THR A 647 14.17 -7.99 -27.74
CA THR A 647 15.45 -8.30 -27.13
C THR A 647 16.44 -7.27 -27.65
N THR A 648 17.26 -6.72 -26.76
CA THR A 648 18.36 -5.81 -27.09
C THR A 648 19.68 -6.57 -27.20
N ASN A 649 20.72 -5.92 -27.72
CA ASN A 649 22.06 -6.50 -27.76
C ASN A 649 22.52 -6.85 -26.35
N ASP A 650 23.28 -7.95 -26.23
CA ASP A 650 23.76 -8.52 -24.96
C ASP A 650 22.65 -8.87 -23.95
N VAL A 651 21.39 -8.86 -24.39
CA VAL A 651 20.20 -9.21 -23.60
C VAL A 651 20.06 -8.34 -22.34
N HIS A 652 20.44 -7.05 -22.45
CA HIS A 652 20.24 -6.08 -21.36
C HIS A 652 18.75 -5.86 -21.04
N ASP A 653 17.89 -5.92 -22.05
CA ASP A 653 16.44 -5.78 -21.92
C ASP A 653 15.71 -6.91 -22.65
N ALA A 654 14.68 -7.44 -21.99
CA ALA A 654 13.77 -8.42 -22.55
C ALA A 654 12.33 -7.91 -22.46
N TRP A 655 11.67 -7.84 -23.61
CA TRP A 655 10.32 -7.29 -23.75
C TRP A 655 9.34 -8.31 -24.29
N PHE A 656 8.10 -8.17 -23.84
CA PHE A 656 6.95 -8.72 -24.52
C PHE A 656 5.84 -7.66 -24.52
N ALA A 657 5.36 -7.31 -25.70
CA ALA A 657 4.21 -6.42 -25.88
C ALA A 657 3.14 -7.18 -26.67
N GLY A 658 1.91 -7.19 -26.18
CA GLY A 658 0.83 -7.95 -26.77
C GLY A 658 -0.53 -7.52 -26.28
N HIS A 659 -1.57 -8.01 -26.95
CA HIS A 659 -2.95 -7.68 -26.67
C HIS A 659 -3.88 -8.83 -27.07
N HIS A 660 -5.11 -8.73 -26.60
CA HIS A 660 -6.27 -9.42 -27.15
C HIS A 660 -7.37 -8.37 -27.44
N PRO A 661 -8.38 -8.69 -28.27
CA PRO A 661 -9.47 -7.77 -28.61
C PRO A 661 -10.32 -7.32 -27.41
#